data_AF-A0A0D1Z2R2-F1
#
_entry.id   AF-A0A0D1Z2R2-F1
#
_cell.length_a   1.000
_cell.length_b   1.000
_cell.length_c   1.000
_cell.angle_alpha   90.00
_cell.angle_beta   90.00
_cell.angle_gamma   90.00
#
_symmetry.space_group_name_H-M   'P 1'
#
loop_
_entity.id
_entity.type
_entity.pdbx_description
1 polymer ?
#
loop_
_entity_poly.entity_id
_entity_poly.type
_entity_poly.pdbx_seq_one_letter_code
_entity_poly.pdbx_strand_id
1 'polypeptide(L)'
;MGSKKSTPSRHAGGGDDCEGQSSSAINDPVYSQRTIPNQPSHTQWTRPKSSEQIGGKDDPVYSQSVAVGDDHEGQPQTQINDPVYAQPTSAQTTPKSSSATGKSQGLVDAANDPVYSQSTAQKSTSVTQINDPVYAQPAAAHTQPDQNVSRTEGKGSIDAAADPVYSQSSTQRSTNTQLSDPVYAQPPQTSPPIPVNKACSSPGQGSISPADDPVYSQSRTASNRLDQLKLHVSSDQPDPESATANTSRSRRSKKPKSKSSDPSADLPADYSDILGNISRLQSIAQMPDANNRGYIRQKTSGKLWARERISALLDADTWREIGSVTGTVEWVKDATNPQREHVKSFTPSNNPQGFGRITCPRTGQRRQIYLTADDFSIRSGHADGSVALKTVHGEKLALKLKVPVIKLVDGSSGGGSVSTILTNGFSYVPHVTVLSTVVKQLNMGIPNLGAVVGPAIGLGAARVVSTHFSVMAGDIGSMFNAGPKVVEGATFEEGLSFADLGGPNVHCTNGTIDNMASNEQECFDQIRTVLGYLPDCGMFQAPPVVECKDGVNREDVALRSIIPRRKNRMYNPYTIIESVVDQGSWFEIGRLWGRTGITGLARMGGRPVGILSNNCEVNSGALDALGSQKLLKMIKFCDVFNLPIVQFVDVPGYAIGTVAERSATMKWGVELGKAYYSTTTPIFSVITRRVYGVAGGIMLDSREPWMRIAWPSGNWGSLPLDGGIEVGHRHELKQIGEKQGPEAVKQRYKELEDEYLRLMNPIRTAQHFNVEEIVDPKDTRRIVCHWAKEMYGVVMQERLADRAGGRIHAVFT
;
A
#
# COMPACT_ATOMS: atom_id res chain seq x y z
N MET A 1 -35.56 34.90 37.27
CA MET A 1 -37.03 34.97 37.12
C MET A 1 -37.34 34.66 35.65
N GLY A 2 -38.17 33.71 35.24
CA GLY A 2 -38.80 32.58 35.94
C GLY A 2 -39.92 31.90 35.11
N SER A 3 -40.06 30.56 35.23
CA SER A 3 -41.21 29.72 34.75
C SER A 3 -41.44 29.58 33.23
N LYS A 4 -42.10 28.53 32.67
CA LYS A 4 -42.54 27.15 33.06
C LYS A 4 -42.87 26.40 31.73
N LYS A 5 -42.41 25.17 31.45
CA LYS A 5 -42.98 23.84 31.79
C LYS A 5 -44.39 23.46 31.22
N SER A 6 -44.36 22.59 30.18
CA SER A 6 -44.86 21.18 30.15
C SER A 6 -46.33 20.76 29.83
N THR A 7 -46.48 19.94 28.76
CA THR A 7 -47.29 18.68 28.62
C THR A 7 -48.84 18.75 28.65
N PRO A 8 -49.63 17.69 28.28
CA PRO A 8 -49.30 16.27 28.06
C PRO A 8 -49.91 15.55 26.82
N SER A 9 -49.62 14.24 26.76
CA SER A 9 -50.08 13.20 25.81
C SER A 9 -51.52 12.70 26.04
N ARG A 10 -52.03 11.90 25.09
CA ARG A 10 -52.98 10.79 25.36
C ARG A 10 -52.78 9.61 24.41
N HIS A 11 -53.14 8.42 24.87
CA HIS A 11 -52.94 7.12 24.23
C HIS A 11 -54.15 6.21 24.52
N ALA A 12 -54.33 5.16 23.71
CA ALA A 12 -55.20 3.99 23.90
C ALA A 12 -56.73 4.07 23.63
N GLY A 13 -57.24 2.99 23.02
CA GLY A 13 -58.65 2.66 22.75
C GLY A 13 -59.03 2.72 21.25
N GLY A 14 -59.45 1.66 20.54
CA GLY A 14 -59.47 0.22 20.87
C GLY A 14 -60.67 -0.52 20.24
N GLY A 15 -60.41 -1.49 19.34
CA GLY A 15 -61.40 -2.37 18.68
C GLY A 15 -62.34 -1.68 17.66
N ASP A 16 -62.98 -2.38 16.72
CA ASP A 16 -62.74 -3.69 16.10
C ASP A 16 -63.52 -3.70 14.77
N ASP A 17 -63.15 -4.59 13.83
CA ASP A 17 -64.05 -5.37 12.94
C ASP A 17 -63.35 -5.89 11.67
N CYS A 18 -63.57 -7.19 11.42
CA CYS A 18 -63.64 -7.97 10.17
C CYS A 18 -63.13 -7.38 8.83
N GLU A 19 -62.48 -8.13 7.92
CA GLU A 19 -62.45 -9.61 7.72
C GLU A 19 -61.30 -10.06 6.78
N GLY A 20 -61.09 -11.38 6.65
CA GLY A 20 -60.36 -12.16 5.61
C GLY A 20 -59.23 -11.52 4.75
N GLN A 21 -57.98 -12.02 4.77
CA GLN A 21 -57.51 -13.25 4.09
C GLN A 21 -57.78 -13.31 2.57
N SER A 22 -56.85 -13.73 1.69
CA SER A 22 -55.42 -14.08 1.83
C SER A 22 -54.78 -14.25 0.43
N SER A 23 -53.45 -14.43 0.37
CA SER A 23 -52.70 -15.35 -0.54
C SER A 23 -53.14 -15.49 -2.03
N SER A 24 -52.31 -15.49 -3.07
CA SER A 24 -50.85 -15.59 -3.26
C SER A 24 -50.64 -16.12 -4.71
N ALA A 25 -49.42 -15.98 -5.22
CA ALA A 25 -48.71 -16.94 -6.09
C ALA A 25 -48.44 -16.58 -7.58
N ILE A 26 -47.15 -16.37 -7.85
CA ILE A 26 -46.31 -17.10 -8.84
C ILE A 26 -46.84 -17.21 -10.29
N ASN A 27 -46.18 -16.53 -11.23
CA ASN A 27 -45.41 -17.19 -12.31
C ASN A 27 -44.62 -16.18 -13.18
N ASP A 28 -43.37 -16.54 -13.48
CA ASP A 28 -42.48 -16.04 -14.56
C ASP A 28 -42.77 -16.89 -15.85
N PRO A 29 -42.10 -16.78 -17.02
CA PRO A 29 -41.16 -15.75 -17.55
C PRO A 29 -41.34 -15.42 -19.07
N VAL A 30 -40.34 -14.72 -19.65
CA VAL A 30 -39.83 -14.78 -21.07
C VAL A 30 -40.23 -13.69 -22.10
N TYR A 31 -39.17 -13.01 -22.58
CA TYR A 31 -38.90 -12.33 -23.87
C TYR A 31 -39.93 -12.34 -25.03
N SER A 32 -40.03 -11.20 -25.73
CA SER A 32 -39.70 -11.12 -27.19
C SER A 32 -39.54 -9.68 -27.71
N GLN A 33 -38.73 -9.52 -28.77
CA GLN A 33 -38.46 -8.26 -29.48
C GLN A 33 -39.61 -7.87 -30.43
N ARG A 34 -39.70 -6.59 -30.84
CA ARG A 34 -40.22 -6.20 -32.17
C ARG A 34 -39.76 -4.83 -32.66
N THR A 35 -39.57 -4.73 -33.97
CA THR A 35 -39.16 -3.54 -34.73
C THR A 35 -40.32 -2.85 -35.44
N ILE A 36 -40.21 -1.53 -35.60
CA ILE A 36 -40.77 -0.53 -36.55
C ILE A 36 -41.89 -0.96 -37.54
N PRO A 37 -42.87 -0.07 -37.82
CA PRO A 37 -42.99 0.47 -39.20
C PRO A 37 -43.24 2.00 -39.30
N ASN A 38 -43.26 2.50 -40.55
CA ASN A 38 -43.06 3.90 -40.97
C ASN A 38 -44.24 4.90 -40.85
N GLN A 39 -43.86 6.19 -40.96
CA GLN A 39 -44.56 7.47 -41.25
C GLN A 39 -45.55 7.46 -42.46
N PRO A 40 -46.39 8.51 -42.76
CA PRO A 40 -46.06 9.97 -42.76
C PRO A 40 -47.17 11.06 -42.56
N SER A 41 -46.80 12.36 -42.49
CA SER A 41 -47.26 13.47 -43.40
C SER A 41 -47.13 14.93 -42.86
N HIS A 42 -46.78 15.89 -43.77
CA HIS A 42 -47.03 17.37 -43.81
C HIS A 42 -46.68 18.31 -42.60
N THR A 43 -46.29 19.60 -42.70
CA THR A 43 -46.15 20.57 -43.82
C THR A 43 -45.08 21.67 -43.55
N GLN A 44 -44.71 22.39 -44.63
CA GLN A 44 -43.81 23.55 -44.84
C GLN A 44 -43.74 24.71 -43.81
N TRP A 45 -42.68 25.56 -43.90
CA TRP A 45 -42.76 26.97 -44.39
C TRP A 45 -41.35 27.59 -44.72
N THR A 46 -41.10 27.79 -46.03
CA THR A 46 -40.50 28.96 -46.74
C THR A 46 -39.10 29.58 -46.47
N ARG A 47 -38.50 30.08 -47.55
CA ARG A 47 -37.20 30.80 -47.69
C ARG A 47 -37.31 31.80 -48.88
N PRO A 48 -36.64 32.97 -48.90
CA PRO A 48 -36.47 33.77 -50.13
C PRO A 48 -35.23 33.38 -50.96
N LYS A 49 -35.27 33.68 -52.27
CA LYS A 49 -34.13 33.69 -53.24
C LYS A 49 -33.60 35.16 -53.40
N SER A 50 -32.63 35.59 -54.21
CA SER A 50 -32.01 35.24 -55.53
C SER A 50 -30.78 36.18 -55.76
N SER A 51 -29.84 36.09 -56.73
CA SER A 51 -29.45 35.15 -57.82
C SER A 51 -28.04 35.57 -58.40
N GLU A 52 -27.71 35.15 -59.64
CA GLU A 52 -26.59 35.56 -60.55
C GLU A 52 -25.18 34.98 -60.21
N GLN A 53 -24.58 34.04 -60.98
CA GLN A 53 -23.99 34.06 -62.35
C GLN A 53 -22.70 34.93 -62.46
N ILE A 54 -21.53 34.50 -62.99
CA ILE A 54 -21.14 33.47 -64.00
C ILE A 54 -19.69 32.94 -63.77
N GLY A 55 -19.42 31.67 -64.15
CA GLY A 55 -18.12 31.14 -64.64
C GLY A 55 -16.99 30.87 -63.61
N GLY A 56 -16.14 29.84 -63.74
CA GLY A 56 -16.11 28.70 -64.66
C GLY A 56 -14.70 28.04 -64.71
N LYS A 57 -14.64 26.70 -64.88
CA LYS A 57 -13.42 25.85 -64.98
C LYS A 57 -12.58 25.66 -63.69
N ASP A 58 -11.98 24.50 -63.39
CA ASP A 58 -11.85 23.21 -64.12
C ASP A 58 -12.16 21.98 -63.22
N ASP A 59 -12.62 20.90 -63.87
CA ASP A 59 -12.69 19.49 -63.38
C ASP A 59 -11.40 18.75 -63.83
N PRO A 60 -10.96 17.59 -63.29
CA PRO A 60 -11.74 16.33 -63.18
C PRO A 60 -11.62 15.58 -61.81
N VAL A 61 -12.54 14.71 -61.34
CA VAL A 61 -13.12 13.44 -61.90
C VAL A 61 -12.05 12.32 -61.98
N TYR A 62 -12.19 11.07 -61.49
CA TYR A 62 -13.28 10.24 -60.90
C TYR A 62 -12.62 9.05 -60.10
N SER A 63 -13.11 8.59 -58.94
CA SER A 63 -14.05 7.45 -58.71
C SER A 63 -13.49 6.01 -58.68
N GLN A 64 -14.30 5.07 -58.15
CA GLN A 64 -14.16 3.59 -58.10
C GLN A 64 -13.19 2.99 -57.06
N SER A 65 -13.33 1.74 -56.58
CA SER A 65 -14.47 0.97 -56.00
C SER A 65 -14.06 -0.51 -55.86
N VAL A 66 -14.10 -1.05 -54.63
CA VAL A 66 -14.33 -2.47 -54.23
C VAL A 66 -13.66 -3.61 -55.05
N ALA A 67 -12.71 -4.36 -54.43
CA ALA A 67 -12.83 -5.83 -54.23
C ALA A 67 -11.63 -6.51 -53.53
N VAL A 68 -11.99 -7.51 -52.72
CA VAL A 68 -11.28 -8.70 -52.16
C VAL A 68 -10.04 -9.24 -52.91
N GLY A 69 -9.03 -9.72 -52.16
CA GLY A 69 -8.06 -10.73 -52.65
C GLY A 69 -6.77 -10.83 -51.81
N ASP A 70 -6.37 -12.04 -51.42
CA ASP A 70 -5.14 -12.35 -50.66
C ASP A 70 -3.87 -12.52 -51.53
N ASP A 71 -2.73 -12.59 -50.82
CA ASP A 71 -1.46 -13.28 -51.16
C ASP A 71 -0.29 -12.61 -51.93
N HIS A 72 0.88 -12.77 -51.28
CA HIS A 72 2.29 -12.83 -51.74
C HIS A 72 3.10 -11.60 -52.25
N GLU A 73 4.09 -11.24 -51.42
CA GLU A 73 5.48 -10.79 -51.68
C GLU A 73 5.86 -9.92 -52.91
N GLY A 74 6.34 -8.68 -52.63
CA GLY A 74 7.10 -7.85 -53.59
C GLY A 74 7.67 -6.55 -52.96
N GLN A 75 8.98 -6.30 -53.13
CA GLN A 75 9.76 -5.14 -52.63
C GLN A 75 9.37 -3.80 -53.32
N PRO A 76 9.63 -2.56 -52.77
CA PRO A 76 10.99 -2.00 -52.53
C PRO A 76 11.17 -0.92 -51.43
N GLN A 77 12.33 -0.25 -51.46
CA GLN A 77 12.95 0.67 -50.48
C GLN A 77 12.30 2.07 -50.35
N THR A 78 12.48 2.73 -49.19
CA THR A 78 13.22 4.03 -49.07
C THR A 78 13.49 4.45 -47.61
N GLN A 79 14.41 5.40 -47.41
CA GLN A 79 15.12 5.72 -46.16
C GLN A 79 14.43 6.79 -45.30
N ILE A 80 14.59 6.71 -43.97
CA ILE A 80 14.80 7.88 -43.08
C ILE A 80 15.97 7.55 -42.12
N ASN A 81 16.81 8.55 -41.83
CA ASN A 81 18.05 8.40 -41.07
C ASN A 81 17.85 8.42 -39.55
N ASP A 82 18.69 7.70 -38.81
CA ASP A 82 18.80 7.75 -37.34
C ASP A 82 20.29 7.77 -36.92
N PRO A 83 20.78 8.78 -36.17
CA PRO A 83 22.21 8.92 -35.88
C PRO A 83 22.66 8.32 -34.53
N VAL A 84 23.40 7.22 -34.64
CA VAL A 84 24.66 6.94 -33.90
C VAL A 84 24.65 7.01 -32.36
N TYR A 85 24.67 5.82 -31.74
CA TYR A 85 25.58 5.52 -30.62
C TYR A 85 26.25 4.16 -30.86
N ALA A 86 27.58 4.16 -31.04
CA ALA A 86 28.37 2.95 -31.21
C ALA A 86 29.39 2.79 -30.06
N GLN A 87 29.32 1.67 -29.36
CA GLN A 87 30.34 1.19 -28.41
C GLN A 87 31.13 0.05 -29.10
N PRO A 88 32.47 0.07 -29.10
CA PRO A 88 33.27 -0.98 -29.74
C PRO A 88 33.70 -2.08 -28.75
N THR A 89 33.61 -3.35 -29.16
CA THR A 89 34.37 -4.43 -28.50
C THR A 89 34.94 -5.44 -29.49
N SER A 90 36.27 -5.58 -29.46
CA SER A 90 37.08 -6.77 -29.76
C SER A 90 36.89 -7.56 -31.07
N ALA A 91 37.92 -7.55 -31.92
CA ALA A 91 38.42 -8.77 -32.55
C ALA A 91 39.95 -8.72 -32.80
N GLN A 92 40.61 -9.78 -32.35
CA GLN A 92 42.03 -10.12 -32.40
C GLN A 92 42.69 -10.03 -33.80
N THR A 93 43.96 -9.58 -33.86
CA THR A 93 45.03 -10.27 -34.60
C THR A 93 46.42 -9.97 -33.99
N THR A 94 47.18 -11.04 -33.73
CA THR A 94 48.66 -11.06 -33.63
C THR A 94 49.18 -11.88 -34.84
N PRO A 95 50.50 -12.07 -35.10
CA PRO A 95 51.69 -11.64 -34.37
C PRO A 95 52.83 -11.01 -35.21
N LYS A 96 53.81 -10.34 -34.58
CA LYS A 96 55.22 -10.79 -34.51
C LYS A 96 56.15 -9.81 -33.77
N SER A 97 57.23 -10.39 -33.26
CA SER A 97 58.34 -9.78 -32.50
C SER A 97 59.38 -9.07 -33.38
N SER A 98 60.02 -8.01 -32.86
CA SER A 98 61.46 -8.03 -32.53
C SER A 98 61.99 -6.64 -32.10
N SER A 99 62.89 -6.62 -31.12
CA SER A 99 63.57 -5.43 -30.57
C SER A 99 64.98 -5.21 -31.15
N ALA A 100 65.35 -3.96 -31.47
CA ALA A 100 66.72 -3.39 -31.51
C ALA A 100 66.66 -1.91 -31.98
N THR A 101 66.82 -0.85 -31.18
CA THR A 101 68.02 -0.24 -30.54
C THR A 101 68.92 0.65 -31.44
N GLY A 102 69.02 1.95 -31.08
CA GLY A 102 69.96 2.98 -31.58
C GLY A 102 69.26 4.34 -31.78
N LYS A 103 69.22 5.31 -30.83
CA LYS A 103 70.30 6.23 -30.33
C LYS A 103 71.04 6.92 -31.48
N SER A 104 71.01 8.26 -31.64
CA SER A 104 71.41 9.36 -30.73
C SER A 104 70.47 10.59 -30.77
N GLN A 105 70.02 11.18 -29.65
CA GLN A 105 70.59 12.29 -28.84
C GLN A 105 70.60 13.70 -29.50
N GLY A 106 69.90 14.67 -28.88
CA GLY A 106 69.81 16.06 -29.37
C GLY A 106 68.98 17.10 -28.57
N LEU A 107 69.21 17.23 -27.26
CA LEU A 107 69.06 18.47 -26.44
C LEU A 107 67.69 19.09 -26.01
N VAL A 108 67.76 19.60 -24.76
CA VAL A 108 66.92 20.55 -23.97
C VAL A 108 65.63 20.04 -23.30
N ASP A 109 65.58 20.30 -21.99
CA ASP A 109 64.52 20.03 -21.02
C ASP A 109 64.20 21.34 -20.26
N ALA A 110 62.98 21.53 -19.78
CA ALA A 110 62.54 22.73 -19.05
C ALA A 110 61.31 22.46 -18.17
N ALA A 111 61.56 21.97 -16.95
CA ALA A 111 60.58 22.01 -15.87
C ALA A 111 60.56 23.39 -15.18
N ASN A 112 59.36 23.94 -14.95
CA ASN A 112 59.05 24.96 -13.92
C ASN A 112 57.52 25.18 -13.84
N ASP A 113 56.85 24.45 -12.93
CA ASP A 113 56.11 24.92 -11.73
C ASP A 113 55.22 26.20 -11.78
N PRO A 114 54.28 26.48 -10.82
CA PRO A 114 53.69 25.66 -9.72
C PRO A 114 52.14 25.71 -9.59
N VAL A 115 51.64 25.18 -8.45
CA VAL A 115 50.40 25.50 -7.66
C VAL A 115 49.28 24.44 -7.74
N TYR A 116 48.92 23.69 -6.67
CA TYR A 116 49.40 23.65 -5.28
C TYR A 116 49.24 22.23 -4.66
N SER A 117 49.86 22.00 -3.49
CA SER A 117 50.12 20.68 -2.89
C SER A 117 49.21 20.28 -1.71
N GLN A 118 49.30 19.01 -1.30
CA GLN A 118 48.73 18.47 -0.05
C GLN A 118 49.54 18.88 1.18
N SER A 119 48.91 18.95 2.36
CA SER A 119 49.59 18.72 3.64
C SER A 119 48.66 18.15 4.73
N THR A 120 49.29 17.60 5.77
CA THR A 120 48.70 16.74 6.81
C THR A 120 48.17 17.50 8.04
N ALA A 121 47.43 16.78 8.90
CA ALA A 121 46.75 17.33 10.06
C ALA A 121 47.67 17.85 11.19
N GLN A 122 47.26 18.96 11.82
CA GLN A 122 47.61 19.30 13.20
C GLN A 122 46.46 20.05 13.89
N LYS A 123 46.32 19.84 15.21
CA LYS A 123 45.34 20.55 16.06
C LYS A 123 45.82 21.97 16.36
N SER A 124 44.96 22.97 16.19
CA SER A 124 45.01 24.19 16.99
C SER A 124 43.61 24.77 17.20
N THR A 125 43.37 25.29 18.40
CA THR A 125 42.15 25.98 18.80
C THR A 125 42.28 27.48 18.52
N SER A 126 41.33 28.06 17.80
CA SER A 126 40.92 29.46 18.04
C SER A 126 39.52 29.75 17.47
N VAL A 127 38.84 30.69 18.12
CA VAL A 127 37.43 31.06 17.90
C VAL A 127 37.34 32.11 16.80
N THR A 128 36.35 31.99 15.90
CA THR A 128 35.75 33.17 15.27
C THR A 128 34.26 32.93 15.02
N GLN A 129 33.43 33.87 15.46
CA GLN A 129 31.98 33.82 15.33
C GLN A 129 31.55 34.14 13.89
N ILE A 130 30.57 33.41 13.37
CA ILE A 130 29.67 33.92 12.34
C ILE A 130 28.25 33.72 12.87
N ASN A 131 27.57 34.83 13.17
CA ASN A 131 26.17 34.84 13.56
C ASN A 131 25.31 34.78 12.30
N ASP A 132 24.39 33.80 12.22
CA ASP A 132 23.30 33.82 11.25
C ASP A 132 21.96 33.62 12.00
N PRO A 133 21.16 34.69 12.17
CA PRO A 133 19.87 34.60 12.84
C PRO A 133 18.73 34.47 11.82
N VAL A 134 17.89 33.44 11.99
CA VAL A 134 16.40 33.48 11.87
C VAL A 134 15.87 32.03 11.97
N TYR A 135 15.77 31.53 13.20
CA TYR A 135 14.77 30.54 13.62
C TYR A 135 14.61 30.64 15.14
N ALA A 136 13.62 31.41 15.59
CA ALA A 136 13.22 31.48 16.99
C ALA A 136 11.73 31.14 17.10
N GLN A 137 11.42 29.96 17.66
CA GLN A 137 10.13 29.70 18.28
C GLN A 137 10.28 29.79 19.80
N PRO A 138 9.27 30.30 20.53
CA PRO A 138 9.43 30.63 21.94
C PRO A 138 9.45 29.38 22.83
N ALA A 139 10.46 29.28 23.70
CA ALA A 139 10.47 28.30 24.77
C ALA A 139 9.51 28.73 25.89
N ALA A 140 8.68 27.80 26.39
CA ALA A 140 7.82 28.04 27.54
C ALA A 140 8.65 28.07 28.84
N ALA A 141 8.26 28.95 29.77
CA ALA A 141 9.03 29.23 30.98
C ALA A 141 8.97 28.08 32.01
N HIS A 142 10.11 27.80 32.65
CA HIS A 142 10.16 26.98 33.85
C HIS A 142 9.60 27.74 35.06
N THR A 143 8.78 27.06 35.86
CA THR A 143 8.53 27.40 37.27
C THR A 143 8.87 26.19 38.14
N GLN A 144 9.82 26.37 39.06
CA GLN A 144 9.95 25.48 40.23
C GLN A 144 9.03 25.99 41.34
N PRO A 145 8.70 25.12 42.33
CA PRO A 145 9.44 25.25 43.58
C PRO A 145 9.87 23.91 44.23
N ASP A 146 11.16 23.87 44.58
CA ASP A 146 11.72 23.59 45.91
C ASP A 146 11.42 22.33 46.77
N GLN A 147 12.52 21.85 47.36
CA GLN A 147 12.72 21.11 48.64
C GLN A 147 12.68 19.56 48.75
N ASN A 148 13.90 19.04 49.02
CA ASN A 148 14.30 18.03 50.03
C ASN A 148 13.70 16.61 50.04
N VAL A 149 14.55 15.58 49.94
CA VAL A 149 15.14 14.85 51.10
C VAL A 149 16.10 13.72 50.66
N SER A 150 17.21 13.57 51.40
CA SER A 150 18.21 12.46 51.52
C SER A 150 18.52 11.51 50.35
N ARG A 151 19.83 11.44 50.01
CA ARG A 151 20.47 10.18 49.62
C ARG A 151 20.51 9.23 50.83
N THR A 152 20.14 7.96 50.62
CA THR A 152 20.51 6.85 51.50
C THR A 152 21.11 5.73 50.67
N GLU A 153 22.32 5.30 51.02
CA GLU A 153 22.98 4.14 50.41
C GLU A 153 22.34 2.84 50.91
N GLY A 154 21.62 2.14 50.03
CA GLY A 154 21.02 0.84 50.31
C GLY A 154 21.88 -0.30 49.79
N LYS A 155 22.60 -1.00 50.68
CA LYS A 155 23.25 -2.28 50.33
C LYS A 155 22.18 -3.32 49.97
N GLY A 156 22.25 -3.86 48.75
CA GLY A 156 21.41 -4.97 48.28
C GLY A 156 22.24 -6.00 47.54
N SER A 157 22.85 -6.93 48.28
CA SER A 157 23.50 -8.11 47.71
C SER A 157 22.44 -9.03 47.09
N ILE A 158 22.58 -9.41 45.83
CA ILE A 158 21.78 -10.47 45.21
C ILE A 158 22.72 -11.52 44.62
N ASP A 159 22.39 -12.76 44.90
CA ASP A 159 23.21 -13.96 44.74
C ASP A 159 23.45 -14.33 43.27
N ALA A 160 24.69 -14.67 42.91
CA ALA A 160 25.10 -14.96 41.53
C ALA A 160 24.81 -16.43 41.12
N ALA A 161 23.76 -17.03 41.70
CA ALA A 161 23.44 -18.46 41.59
C ALA A 161 22.08 -18.75 40.93
N ALA A 162 21.42 -17.74 40.34
CA ALA A 162 20.07 -17.84 39.75
C ALA A 162 19.98 -17.56 38.24
N ASP A 163 21.10 -17.68 37.51
CA ASP A 163 21.15 -17.56 36.04
C ASP A 163 21.87 -18.77 35.40
N PRO A 164 21.16 -19.71 34.76
CA PRO A 164 21.75 -20.93 34.21
C PRO A 164 22.01 -20.85 32.68
N VAL A 165 22.77 -19.85 32.22
CA VAL A 165 23.39 -19.90 30.86
C VAL A 165 24.82 -19.33 30.87
N TYR A 166 25.79 -20.00 31.53
CA TYR A 166 27.11 -20.37 30.98
C TYR A 166 28.10 -20.92 32.03
N SER A 167 28.58 -22.16 31.84
CA SER A 167 29.90 -22.69 32.26
C SER A 167 30.00 -24.13 31.68
N GLN A 168 31.11 -24.68 31.18
CA GLN A 168 32.49 -24.22 30.92
C GLN A 168 33.01 -24.97 29.68
N SER A 169 34.07 -24.48 29.03
CA SER A 169 35.36 -25.21 29.00
C SER A 169 36.39 -24.45 28.16
N SER A 170 37.43 -23.91 28.81
CA SER A 170 38.61 -23.36 28.15
C SER A 170 39.83 -24.21 28.49
N THR A 171 40.51 -24.76 27.49
CA THR A 171 41.86 -25.31 27.67
C THR A 171 42.73 -24.90 26.48
N GLN A 172 43.86 -24.26 26.77
CA GLN A 172 44.94 -24.01 25.80
C GLN A 172 45.63 -25.36 25.45
N ARG A 173 46.49 -25.53 24.43
CA ARG A 173 47.33 -24.59 23.65
C ARG A 173 47.91 -25.35 22.44
N SER A 174 48.21 -24.66 21.33
CA SER A 174 49.52 -24.68 20.61
C SER A 174 49.48 -24.60 19.06
N THR A 175 50.49 -23.88 18.54
CA THR A 175 51.09 -23.85 17.19
C THR A 175 50.31 -23.41 15.94
N ASN A 176 50.78 -22.29 15.37
CA ASN A 176 50.68 -21.87 13.97
C ASN A 176 50.99 -23.01 12.97
N THR A 177 50.41 -22.96 11.76
CA THR A 177 51.13 -22.63 10.50
C THR A 177 50.13 -22.13 9.44
N GLN A 178 50.55 -21.24 8.54
CA GLN A 178 49.81 -20.91 7.30
C GLN A 178 49.90 -22.06 6.27
N LEU A 179 48.94 -22.22 5.35
CA LEU A 179 49.14 -21.90 3.90
C LEU A 179 47.91 -22.24 3.01
N SER A 180 47.76 -21.43 1.94
CA SER A 180 47.28 -21.77 0.58
C SER A 180 45.92 -22.44 0.32
N ASP A 181 45.04 -21.66 -0.33
CA ASP A 181 44.15 -22.06 -1.44
C ASP A 181 44.95 -22.74 -2.57
N PRO A 182 44.38 -23.71 -3.33
CA PRO A 182 44.08 -23.37 -4.73
C PRO A 182 42.80 -23.99 -5.35
N VAL A 183 42.33 -23.29 -6.38
CA VAL A 183 41.18 -23.60 -7.24
C VAL A 183 41.47 -24.69 -8.29
N TYR A 184 40.40 -25.36 -8.75
CA TYR A 184 40.23 -26.20 -9.96
C TYR A 184 40.66 -27.69 -9.98
N ALA A 185 39.64 -28.57 -9.97
CA ALA A 185 39.49 -29.67 -10.94
C ALA A 185 38.00 -30.13 -11.05
N GLN A 186 37.49 -30.30 -12.27
CA GLN A 186 36.22 -30.98 -12.63
C GLN A 186 36.50 -32.48 -12.90
N PRO A 187 35.57 -33.44 -12.69
CA PRO A 187 34.53 -33.78 -13.71
C PRO A 187 33.24 -34.45 -13.11
N PRO A 188 32.40 -35.17 -13.88
CA PRO A 188 31.55 -34.73 -15.01
C PRO A 188 30.03 -35.00 -14.79
N GLN A 189 29.21 -34.71 -15.81
CA GLN A 189 27.73 -34.74 -15.80
C GLN A 189 27.07 -36.13 -15.81
N THR A 190 25.87 -36.23 -15.23
CA THR A 190 24.72 -36.99 -15.78
C THR A 190 23.41 -36.23 -15.50
N SER A 191 22.42 -36.36 -16.39
CA SER A 191 21.15 -35.59 -16.36
C SER A 191 19.92 -36.49 -16.48
N PRO A 192 18.82 -36.27 -15.72
CA PRO A 192 17.51 -36.85 -15.98
C PRO A 192 16.58 -35.90 -16.79
N PRO A 193 15.58 -36.43 -17.54
CA PRO A 193 14.85 -35.67 -18.55
C PRO A 193 13.58 -34.95 -18.06
N ILE A 194 13.15 -33.95 -18.85
CA ILE A 194 11.93 -33.15 -18.68
C ILE A 194 10.81 -33.71 -19.60
N PRO A 195 9.56 -33.88 -19.13
CA PRO A 195 8.41 -34.12 -20.01
C PRO A 195 7.82 -32.79 -20.55
N VAL A 196 7.54 -32.77 -21.86
CA VAL A 196 6.93 -31.63 -22.57
C VAL A 196 5.42 -31.86 -22.73
N ASN A 197 4.61 -30.82 -22.48
CA ASN A 197 3.17 -30.84 -22.81
C ASN A 197 2.93 -30.52 -24.30
N LYS A 198 2.07 -31.31 -24.95
CA LYS A 198 1.36 -30.96 -26.20
C LYS A 198 -0.11 -31.39 -26.10
N ALA A 199 -0.97 -30.75 -26.89
CA ALA A 199 -2.41 -30.71 -26.67
C ALA A 199 -3.25 -31.57 -27.66
N CYS A 200 -4.56 -31.60 -27.35
CA CYS A 200 -5.73 -31.84 -28.21
C CYS A 200 -6.38 -33.24 -28.33
N SER A 201 -7.71 -33.16 -28.45
CA SER A 201 -8.70 -34.11 -28.99
C SER A 201 -9.29 -35.23 -28.11
N SER A 202 -10.58 -35.44 -28.34
CA SER A 202 -11.45 -36.55 -27.87
C SER A 202 -12.14 -37.14 -29.13
N PRO A 203 -12.92 -38.23 -29.06
CA PRO A 203 -12.99 -39.33 -28.08
C PRO A 203 -12.73 -40.71 -28.74
N GLY A 204 -12.56 -41.79 -27.96
CA GLY A 204 -12.42 -43.15 -28.51
C GLY A 204 -12.70 -44.25 -27.48
N GLN A 205 -13.43 -45.30 -27.88
CA GLN A 205 -13.85 -46.41 -27.02
C GLN A 205 -12.73 -47.45 -26.80
N GLY A 206 -12.69 -48.05 -25.62
CA GLY A 206 -11.88 -49.23 -25.31
C GLY A 206 -12.37 -49.90 -24.02
N SER A 207 -13.02 -51.05 -24.14
CA SER A 207 -13.61 -51.80 -23.01
C SER A 207 -12.65 -52.81 -22.41
N ILE A 208 -12.42 -52.76 -21.10
CA ILE A 208 -11.74 -53.82 -20.33
C ILE A 208 -12.82 -54.74 -19.72
N SER A 209 -12.51 -56.03 -19.64
CA SER A 209 -13.42 -57.05 -19.11
C SER A 209 -13.62 -56.90 -17.58
N PRO A 210 -14.84 -57.08 -17.02
CA PRO A 210 -15.11 -56.87 -15.59
C PRO A 210 -14.40 -57.82 -14.60
N ALA A 211 -13.60 -58.79 -15.08
CA ALA A 211 -12.93 -59.77 -14.23
C ALA A 211 -11.61 -59.27 -13.62
N ASP A 212 -10.98 -58.26 -14.20
CA ASP A 212 -9.61 -57.84 -13.89
C ASP A 212 -9.51 -56.43 -13.25
N ASP A 213 -10.61 -55.89 -12.71
CA ASP A 213 -10.62 -54.62 -11.97
C ASP A 213 -10.34 -54.84 -10.47
N PRO A 214 -9.18 -54.39 -9.94
CA PRO A 214 -8.83 -54.57 -8.52
C PRO A 214 -9.70 -53.77 -7.55
N VAL A 215 -10.54 -52.82 -8.02
CA VAL A 215 -11.38 -51.96 -7.17
C VAL A 215 -12.60 -52.72 -6.59
N TYR A 216 -13.00 -53.87 -7.16
CA TYR A 216 -14.25 -54.56 -6.76
C TYR A 216 -14.14 -55.60 -5.62
N SER A 217 -12.97 -55.76 -4.99
CA SER A 217 -12.70 -56.85 -4.03
C SER A 217 -13.21 -56.65 -2.58
N GLN A 218 -14.03 -55.62 -2.29
CA GLN A 218 -14.51 -55.32 -0.91
C GLN A 218 -16.04 -55.28 -0.71
N SER A 219 -16.84 -55.95 -1.56
CA SER A 219 -18.30 -56.03 -1.38
C SER A 219 -18.75 -57.06 -0.31
N ARG A 220 -18.45 -56.78 0.97
CA ARG A 220 -19.09 -57.45 2.13
C ARG A 220 -19.63 -56.49 3.21
N THR A 221 -19.46 -55.18 3.04
CA THR A 221 -19.91 -54.15 4.01
C THR A 221 -21.24 -53.48 3.65
N ALA A 222 -21.73 -53.61 2.42
CA ALA A 222 -23.00 -53.02 1.99
C ALA A 222 -24.23 -53.75 2.56
N SER A 223 -24.32 -55.08 2.41
CA SER A 223 -25.46 -55.87 2.90
C SER A 223 -25.61 -55.79 4.43
N ASN A 224 -24.50 -55.83 5.17
CA ASN A 224 -24.50 -55.70 6.63
C ASN A 224 -25.05 -54.34 7.11
N ARG A 225 -24.84 -53.25 6.34
CA ARG A 225 -25.44 -51.93 6.63
C ARG A 225 -26.94 -51.90 6.30
N LEU A 226 -27.37 -52.59 5.25
CA LEU A 226 -28.77 -52.68 4.87
C LEU A 226 -29.61 -53.43 5.92
N ASP A 227 -29.08 -54.50 6.50
CA ASP A 227 -29.79 -55.27 7.53
C ASP A 227 -29.80 -54.55 8.90
N GLN A 228 -28.78 -53.74 9.23
CA GLN A 228 -28.83 -52.84 10.39
C GLN A 228 -29.88 -51.72 10.26
N LEU A 229 -30.11 -51.23 9.03
CA LEU A 229 -31.12 -50.20 8.75
C LEU A 229 -32.56 -50.75 8.82
N LYS A 230 -32.80 -51.99 8.40
CA LYS A 230 -34.12 -52.65 8.53
C LYS A 230 -34.60 -52.73 9.98
N LEU A 231 -33.70 -52.89 10.95
CA LEU A 231 -34.04 -52.94 12.38
C LEU A 231 -34.49 -51.59 12.97
N HIS A 232 -34.31 -50.48 12.25
CA HIS A 232 -34.70 -49.14 12.70
C HIS A 232 -35.95 -48.59 11.99
N VAL A 233 -36.55 -49.37 11.08
CA VAL A 233 -37.77 -49.00 10.34
C VAL A 233 -38.80 -50.12 10.49
N SER A 234 -39.43 -50.16 11.66
CA SER A 234 -40.58 -51.04 11.95
C SER A 234 -41.43 -50.41 13.05
N SER A 235 -42.35 -49.53 12.63
CA SER A 235 -43.42 -49.01 13.48
C SER A 235 -44.72 -49.69 13.09
N ASP A 236 -45.26 -50.54 13.97
CA ASP A 236 -46.69 -50.84 14.01
C ASP A 236 -47.10 -51.29 15.42
N GLN A 237 -48.19 -50.71 15.92
CA GLN A 237 -48.90 -51.08 17.14
C GLN A 237 -50.37 -51.21 16.78
N PRO A 238 -51.04 -52.29 17.21
CA PRO A 238 -52.49 -52.29 17.36
C PRO A 238 -52.87 -52.40 18.85
N ASP A 239 -53.72 -51.48 19.33
CA ASP A 239 -54.49 -51.68 20.56
C ASP A 239 -55.46 -52.88 20.40
N PRO A 240 -55.82 -53.58 21.49
CA PRO A 240 -57.13 -53.27 22.08
C PRO A 240 -57.20 -53.35 23.63
N GLU A 241 -58.35 -52.94 24.16
CA GLU A 241 -58.63 -52.66 25.57
C GLU A 241 -58.80 -53.88 26.50
N SER A 242 -58.64 -53.59 27.80
CA SER A 242 -59.30 -54.23 28.96
C SER A 242 -58.90 -55.67 29.40
N ALA A 243 -58.15 -55.75 30.50
CA ALA A 243 -58.24 -56.84 31.50
C ALA A 243 -57.69 -56.39 32.87
N THR A 244 -58.23 -56.95 33.95
CA THR A 244 -58.03 -56.47 35.34
C THR A 244 -56.86 -57.09 36.10
N ALA A 245 -56.23 -56.25 36.95
CA ALA A 245 -55.72 -56.54 38.30
C ALA A 245 -54.69 -57.67 38.58
N ASN A 246 -53.71 -57.30 39.42
CA ASN A 246 -52.82 -58.15 40.23
C ASN A 246 -51.81 -59.09 39.54
N THR A 247 -50.52 -58.78 39.72
CA THR A 247 -49.68 -59.55 40.68
C THR A 247 -48.37 -58.82 40.99
N SER A 248 -47.90 -58.93 42.22
CA SER A 248 -46.61 -58.39 42.65
C SER A 248 -45.44 -59.13 41.98
N ARG A 249 -44.57 -58.42 41.26
CA ARG A 249 -43.27 -58.96 40.81
C ARG A 249 -42.09 -58.14 41.33
N SER A 250 -41.44 -58.76 42.32
CA SER A 250 -40.05 -58.58 42.79
C SER A 250 -39.20 -57.49 42.14
N ARG A 251 -38.63 -56.60 42.99
CA ARG A 251 -37.52 -55.71 42.63
C ARG A 251 -36.33 -56.54 42.12
N ARG A 252 -36.21 -56.68 40.80
CA ARG A 252 -35.03 -57.27 40.16
C ARG A 252 -33.85 -56.32 40.39
N SER A 253 -32.84 -56.77 41.13
CA SER A 253 -31.63 -55.97 41.37
C SER A 253 -30.97 -55.61 40.05
N LYS A 254 -30.60 -54.33 39.88
CA LYS A 254 -29.76 -53.91 38.75
C LYS A 254 -28.42 -54.61 38.91
N LYS A 255 -28.13 -55.62 38.07
CA LYS A 255 -26.76 -56.11 37.88
C LYS A 255 -25.88 -54.88 37.57
N PRO A 256 -24.66 -54.79 38.13
CA PRO A 256 -23.73 -53.77 37.67
C PRO A 256 -23.53 -53.96 36.16
N LYS A 257 -23.65 -52.88 35.38
CA LYS A 257 -23.23 -52.91 33.97
C LYS A 257 -21.77 -53.37 33.98
N SER A 258 -21.44 -54.44 33.26
CA SER A 258 -20.04 -54.73 32.95
C SER A 258 -19.47 -53.47 32.30
N LYS A 259 -18.35 -52.95 32.83
CA LYS A 259 -17.64 -51.87 32.14
C LYS A 259 -17.44 -52.30 30.69
N SER A 260 -17.87 -51.43 29.77
CA SER A 260 -17.55 -51.59 28.37
C SER A 260 -16.03 -51.75 28.24
N SER A 261 -15.56 -52.76 27.51
CA SER A 261 -14.14 -52.86 27.17
C SER A 261 -13.74 -51.80 26.13
N ASP A 262 -14.72 -51.15 25.49
CA ASP A 262 -14.53 -49.99 24.66
C ASP A 262 -14.57 -48.72 25.53
N PRO A 263 -13.44 -48.01 25.72
CA PRO A 263 -13.35 -46.79 26.52
C PRO A 263 -14.12 -45.59 25.91
N SER A 264 -14.56 -45.68 24.65
CA SER A 264 -15.40 -44.64 24.04
C SER A 264 -16.82 -44.62 24.62
N ALA A 265 -17.29 -45.74 25.17
CA ALA A 265 -18.62 -45.84 25.79
C ALA A 265 -18.74 -45.08 27.13
N ASP A 266 -17.61 -44.72 27.74
CA ASP A 266 -17.54 -43.90 28.96
C ASP A 266 -17.32 -42.39 28.63
N LEU A 267 -17.26 -41.99 27.35
CA LEU A 267 -17.15 -40.59 26.94
C LEU A 267 -18.54 -39.90 26.89
N PRO A 268 -18.63 -38.58 27.16
CA PRO A 268 -19.89 -37.86 27.05
C PRO A 268 -20.39 -37.77 25.60
N ALA A 269 -21.63 -38.22 25.36
CA ALA A 269 -22.25 -38.21 24.03
C ALA A 269 -22.49 -36.78 23.47
N ASP A 270 -22.43 -35.76 24.32
CA ASP A 270 -22.55 -34.35 23.96
C ASP A 270 -21.19 -33.66 23.72
N TYR A 271 -20.07 -34.39 23.80
CA TYR A 271 -18.70 -33.88 23.72
C TYR A 271 -18.38 -32.79 24.77
N SER A 272 -19.08 -32.78 25.91
CA SER A 272 -18.88 -31.79 26.98
C SER A 272 -17.46 -31.76 27.56
N ASP A 273 -16.70 -32.86 27.47
CA ASP A 273 -15.28 -32.92 27.80
C ASP A 273 -14.41 -32.15 26.80
N ILE A 274 -14.64 -32.31 25.50
CA ILE A 274 -13.96 -31.56 24.43
C ILE A 274 -14.36 -30.09 24.45
N LEU A 275 -15.66 -29.79 24.61
CA LEU A 275 -16.17 -28.43 24.74
C LEU A 275 -15.60 -27.73 25.97
N GLY A 276 -15.50 -28.43 27.11
CA GLY A 276 -14.83 -27.92 28.31
C GLY A 276 -13.34 -27.60 28.09
N ASN A 277 -12.61 -28.46 27.38
CA ASN A 277 -11.24 -28.19 26.97
C ASN A 277 -11.15 -26.95 26.04
N ILE A 278 -12.04 -26.82 25.05
CA ILE A 278 -12.09 -25.65 24.15
C ILE A 278 -12.36 -24.37 24.94
N SER A 279 -13.36 -24.35 25.84
CA SER A 279 -13.69 -23.19 26.68
C SER A 279 -12.53 -22.80 27.59
N ARG A 280 -11.82 -23.77 28.18
CA ARG A 280 -10.61 -23.53 28.99
C ARG A 280 -9.50 -22.90 28.15
N LEU A 281 -9.21 -23.43 26.96
CA LEU A 281 -8.19 -22.87 26.06
C LEU A 281 -8.56 -21.45 25.60
N GLN A 282 -9.83 -21.19 25.29
CA GLN A 282 -10.33 -19.86 24.95
C GLN A 282 -10.20 -18.87 26.11
N SER A 283 -10.55 -19.28 27.34
CA SER A 283 -10.39 -18.44 28.54
C SER A 283 -8.92 -18.06 28.78
N ILE A 284 -7.99 -19.01 28.65
CA ILE A 284 -6.55 -18.76 28.75
C ILE A 284 -6.07 -17.85 27.61
N ALA A 285 -6.58 -18.02 26.39
CA ALA A 285 -6.22 -17.17 25.27
C ALA A 285 -6.70 -15.72 25.45
N GLN A 286 -7.88 -15.52 26.04
CA GLN A 286 -8.56 -14.23 26.18
C GLN A 286 -8.09 -13.40 27.38
N MET A 287 -7.61 -14.04 28.45
CA MET A 287 -7.16 -13.37 29.66
C MET A 287 -5.63 -13.45 29.78
N PRO A 288 -4.92 -12.33 29.93
CA PRO A 288 -3.47 -12.36 30.10
C PRO A 288 -3.14 -12.87 31.51
N ASP A 289 -2.12 -13.73 31.62
CA ASP A 289 -1.54 -14.04 32.93
C ASP A 289 -0.81 -12.79 33.46
N ALA A 290 -1.36 -12.20 34.52
CA ALA A 290 -0.82 -11.00 35.15
C ALA A 290 0.59 -11.20 35.73
N ASN A 291 1.00 -12.45 36.00
CA ASN A 291 2.35 -12.80 36.46
C ASN A 291 3.34 -13.04 35.31
N ASN A 292 2.85 -13.07 34.06
CA ASN A 292 3.70 -13.32 32.90
C ASN A 292 4.65 -12.14 32.68
N ARG A 293 5.96 -12.42 32.77
CA ARG A 293 7.04 -11.42 32.57
C ARG A 293 6.92 -10.64 31.27
N GLY A 294 6.44 -11.25 30.19
CA GLY A 294 6.22 -10.59 28.91
C GLY A 294 5.05 -9.60 28.96
N TYR A 295 3.95 -9.98 29.60
CA TYR A 295 2.77 -9.12 29.77
C TYR A 295 3.05 -7.94 30.71
N ILE A 296 3.72 -8.19 31.84
CA ILE A 296 4.18 -7.12 32.75
C ILE A 296 5.04 -6.12 31.98
N ARG A 297 6.04 -6.60 31.21
CA ARG A 297 6.90 -5.75 30.38
C ARG A 297 6.09 -4.92 29.38
N GLN A 298 5.17 -5.54 28.63
CA GLN A 298 4.30 -4.87 27.67
C GLN A 298 3.61 -3.66 28.32
N LYS A 299 2.98 -3.86 29.49
CA LYS A 299 2.26 -2.82 30.22
C LYS A 299 3.17 -1.76 30.82
N THR A 300 4.31 -2.14 31.41
CA THR A 300 5.28 -1.17 31.96
C THR A 300 5.94 -0.30 30.88
N SER A 301 5.99 -0.76 29.64
CA SER A 301 6.45 0.02 28.48
C SER A 301 5.37 0.94 27.89
N GLY A 302 4.23 1.12 28.55
CA GLY A 302 3.13 1.99 28.09
C GLY A 302 2.34 1.45 26.90
N LYS A 303 2.61 0.21 26.45
CA LYS A 303 1.99 -0.39 25.26
C LYS A 303 0.68 -1.09 25.60
N LEU A 304 -0.30 -1.01 24.70
CA LEU A 304 -1.47 -1.86 24.73
C LEU A 304 -1.09 -3.33 24.49
N TRP A 305 -1.84 -4.26 25.08
CA TRP A 305 -1.75 -5.68 24.76
C TRP A 305 -2.53 -6.00 23.47
N ALA A 306 -2.20 -7.10 22.79
CA ALA A 306 -2.76 -7.47 21.48
C ALA A 306 -4.30 -7.45 21.43
N ARG A 307 -4.97 -7.94 22.50
CA ARG A 307 -6.45 -7.93 22.55
C ARG A 307 -7.04 -6.56 22.88
N GLU A 308 -6.32 -5.74 23.64
CA GLU A 308 -6.73 -4.36 23.90
C GLU A 308 -6.68 -3.54 22.61
N ARG A 309 -5.66 -3.77 21.76
CA ARG A 309 -5.56 -3.18 20.41
C ARG A 309 -6.71 -3.60 19.49
N ILE A 310 -7.09 -4.88 19.53
CA ILE A 310 -8.24 -5.39 18.78
C ILE A 310 -9.52 -4.67 19.20
N SER A 311 -9.77 -4.56 20.51
CA SER A 311 -10.93 -3.84 21.06
C SER A 311 -10.88 -2.32 20.82
N ALA A 312 -9.68 -1.72 20.83
CA ALA A 312 -9.48 -0.28 20.61
C ALA A 312 -9.61 0.12 19.12
N LEU A 313 -9.37 -0.80 18.18
CA LEU A 313 -9.49 -0.56 16.74
C LEU A 313 -10.92 -0.84 16.23
N LEU A 314 -11.55 -1.93 16.67
CA LEU A 314 -12.82 -2.41 16.13
C LEU A 314 -14.04 -1.74 16.74
N ASP A 315 -15.17 -1.83 16.04
CA ASP A 315 -16.48 -1.58 16.64
C ASP A 315 -16.76 -2.64 17.72
N ALA A 316 -17.38 -2.23 18.83
CA ALA A 316 -17.78 -3.12 19.92
C ALA A 316 -18.58 -4.34 19.44
N ASP A 317 -18.35 -5.48 20.08
CA ASP A 317 -19.03 -6.77 19.86
C ASP A 317 -18.98 -7.31 18.42
N THR A 318 -17.97 -6.92 17.64
CA THR A 318 -17.79 -7.41 16.25
C THR A 318 -16.61 -8.35 16.02
N TRP A 319 -15.76 -8.56 17.02
CA TRP A 319 -14.60 -9.45 16.90
C TRP A 319 -15.01 -10.92 16.77
N ARG A 320 -14.58 -11.55 15.68
CA ARG A 320 -14.72 -12.99 15.42
C ARG A 320 -13.35 -13.59 15.11
N GLU A 321 -12.70 -14.10 16.16
CA GLU A 321 -11.39 -14.77 16.05
C GLU A 321 -11.46 -16.06 15.22
N ILE A 322 -10.40 -16.34 14.46
CA ILE A 322 -10.18 -17.62 13.77
C ILE A 322 -9.05 -18.35 14.48
N GLY A 323 -9.25 -19.63 14.82
CA GLY A 323 -8.24 -20.40 15.53
C GLY A 323 -7.96 -19.83 16.93
N SER A 324 -9.01 -19.61 17.72
CA SER A 324 -8.93 -19.06 19.09
C SER A 324 -8.20 -19.98 20.08
N VAL A 325 -8.11 -21.28 19.76
CA VAL A 325 -7.38 -22.30 20.54
C VAL A 325 -6.06 -22.73 19.88
N THR A 326 -5.63 -22.02 18.82
CA THR A 326 -4.35 -22.31 18.15
C THR A 326 -3.17 -21.87 19.03
N GLY A 327 -2.27 -22.80 19.32
CA GLY A 327 -1.08 -22.60 20.14
C GLY A 327 -0.47 -23.93 20.58
N THR A 328 0.39 -23.90 21.59
CA THR A 328 1.05 -25.09 22.14
C THR A 328 0.39 -25.51 23.45
N VAL A 329 -0.14 -26.73 23.50
CA VAL A 329 -0.84 -27.30 24.66
C VAL A 329 0.01 -28.40 25.29
N GLU A 330 0.11 -28.40 26.62
CA GLU A 330 0.60 -29.53 27.40
C GLU A 330 -0.60 -30.35 27.89
N TRP A 331 -0.72 -31.58 27.40
CA TRP A 331 -1.80 -32.51 27.74
C TRP A 331 -1.40 -33.46 28.87
N VAL A 332 -2.35 -33.78 29.73
CA VAL A 332 -2.23 -34.82 30.76
C VAL A 332 -3.32 -35.86 30.55
N LYS A 333 -2.91 -37.12 30.41
CA LYS A 333 -3.82 -38.26 30.25
C LYS A 333 -4.73 -38.41 31.47
N ASP A 334 -6.01 -38.66 31.22
CA ASP A 334 -6.97 -38.99 32.26
C ASP A 334 -6.60 -40.36 32.88
N ALA A 335 -6.56 -40.42 34.21
CA ALA A 335 -6.17 -41.64 34.94
C ALA A 335 -7.22 -42.76 34.89
N THR A 336 -8.44 -42.46 34.42
CA THR A 336 -9.60 -43.34 34.45
C THR A 336 -10.10 -43.74 33.06
N ASN A 337 -9.87 -42.92 32.03
CA ASN A 337 -10.20 -43.22 30.64
C ASN A 337 -9.01 -42.92 29.69
N PRO A 338 -8.41 -43.93 29.02
CA PRO A 338 -7.24 -43.75 28.17
C PRO A 338 -7.48 -42.96 26.87
N GLN A 339 -8.74 -42.67 26.52
CA GLN A 339 -9.10 -41.82 25.38
C GLN A 339 -9.31 -40.35 25.75
N ARG A 340 -9.20 -39.98 27.03
CA ARG A 340 -9.43 -38.62 27.52
C ARG A 340 -8.14 -37.96 27.99
N GLU A 341 -7.99 -36.68 27.68
CA GLU A 341 -6.88 -35.83 28.16
C GLU A 341 -7.38 -34.49 28.69
N HIS A 342 -6.63 -33.92 29.62
CA HIS A 342 -6.89 -32.64 30.27
C HIS A 342 -5.79 -31.63 29.93
N VAL A 343 -6.18 -30.37 29.71
CA VAL A 343 -5.24 -29.26 29.48
C VAL A 343 -4.50 -28.93 30.78
N LYS A 344 -3.20 -29.27 30.87
CA LYS A 344 -2.35 -28.85 31.99
C LYS A 344 -1.90 -27.40 31.81
N SER A 345 -1.30 -27.07 30.68
CA SER A 345 -0.87 -25.71 30.33
C SER A 345 -1.12 -25.40 28.85
N PHE A 346 -1.24 -24.11 28.50
CA PHE A 346 -1.45 -23.65 27.14
C PHE A 346 -0.75 -22.32 26.90
N THR A 347 0.01 -22.23 25.82
CA THR A 347 0.52 -20.97 25.26
C THR A 347 -0.21 -20.69 23.95
N PRO A 348 -1.08 -19.68 23.86
CA PRO A 348 -1.75 -19.34 22.61
C PRO A 348 -0.75 -18.82 21.59
N SER A 349 -1.12 -18.91 20.30
CA SER A 349 -0.31 -18.34 19.22
C SER A 349 -0.19 -16.82 19.36
N ASN A 350 1.03 -16.32 19.27
CA ASN A 350 1.41 -14.90 19.42
C ASN A 350 0.91 -13.95 18.32
N ASN A 351 -0.06 -14.38 17.51
CA ASN A 351 -0.73 -13.53 16.55
C ASN A 351 -2.23 -13.89 16.50
N PRO A 352 -3.06 -13.28 17.36
CA PRO A 352 -4.52 -13.27 17.20
C PRO A 352 -4.93 -12.74 15.82
N GLN A 353 -5.83 -13.46 15.15
CA GLN A 353 -6.32 -13.10 13.82
C GLN A 353 -7.81 -13.40 13.69
N GLY A 354 -8.52 -12.60 12.91
CA GLY A 354 -9.97 -12.74 12.79
C GLY A 354 -10.62 -11.64 11.97
N PHE A 355 -11.94 -11.63 12.01
CA PHE A 355 -12.74 -10.58 11.41
C PHE A 355 -13.24 -9.60 12.47
N GLY A 356 -13.41 -8.35 12.07
CA GLY A 356 -14.09 -7.33 12.86
C GLY A 356 -14.84 -6.37 11.96
N ARG A 357 -15.62 -5.47 12.54
CA ARG A 357 -16.11 -4.29 11.81
C ARG A 357 -15.42 -3.04 12.32
N ILE A 358 -15.32 -2.06 11.43
CA ILE A 358 -14.72 -0.77 11.73
C ILE A 358 -15.54 0.34 11.06
N THR A 359 -15.81 1.40 11.82
CA THR A 359 -16.54 2.58 11.36
C THR A 359 -15.57 3.74 11.13
N CYS A 360 -15.63 4.38 9.96
CA CYS A 360 -14.88 5.60 9.69
C CYS A 360 -15.51 6.79 10.42
N PRO A 361 -14.78 7.52 11.29
CA PRO A 361 -15.36 8.62 12.08
C PRO A 361 -15.76 9.83 11.22
N ARG A 362 -15.14 9.99 10.04
CA ARG A 362 -15.43 11.12 9.12
C ARG A 362 -16.69 10.90 8.27
N THR A 363 -17.07 9.66 8.01
CA THR A 363 -18.15 9.32 7.05
C THR A 363 -19.27 8.46 7.63
N GLY A 364 -19.09 7.88 8.82
CA GLY A 364 -19.99 6.87 9.38
C GLY A 364 -19.97 5.54 8.63
N GLN A 365 -19.13 5.37 7.59
CA GLN A 365 -19.09 4.16 6.79
C GLN A 365 -18.53 3.00 7.61
N ARG A 366 -19.35 1.98 7.82
CA ARG A 366 -19.02 0.75 8.53
C ARG A 366 -18.69 -0.38 7.54
N ARG A 367 -17.57 -1.06 7.73
CA ARG A 367 -17.14 -2.20 6.88
C ARG A 367 -16.60 -3.35 7.70
N GLN A 368 -16.54 -4.54 7.09
CA GLN A 368 -15.84 -5.69 7.67
C GLN A 368 -14.36 -5.68 7.25
N ILE A 369 -13.46 -5.99 8.18
CA ILE A 369 -12.03 -6.15 7.92
C ILE A 369 -11.54 -7.52 8.39
N TYR A 370 -10.46 -7.99 7.78
CA TYR A 370 -9.57 -8.99 8.37
C TYR A 370 -8.48 -8.29 9.17
N LEU A 371 -8.22 -8.73 10.39
CA LEU A 371 -7.27 -8.12 11.31
C LEU A 371 -6.30 -9.17 11.83
N THR A 372 -5.02 -8.83 11.84
CA THR A 372 -3.96 -9.56 12.57
C THR A 372 -3.32 -8.61 13.57
N ALA A 373 -3.13 -9.04 14.82
CA ALA A 373 -2.39 -8.28 15.83
C ALA A 373 -1.28 -9.15 16.43
N ASP A 374 -0.05 -8.64 16.48
CA ASP A 374 1.04 -9.33 17.15
C ASP A 374 0.93 -9.19 18.68
N ASP A 375 1.18 -10.28 19.39
CA ASP A 375 1.33 -10.32 20.84
C ASP A 375 2.80 -10.45 21.25
N PHE A 376 3.43 -9.30 21.44
CA PHE A 376 4.82 -9.19 21.88
C PHE A 376 5.09 -9.84 23.24
N SER A 377 4.06 -10.01 24.10
CA SER A 377 4.24 -10.69 25.39
C SER A 377 4.61 -12.16 25.23
N ILE A 378 4.21 -12.77 24.10
CA ILE A 378 4.46 -14.18 23.77
C ILE A 378 5.67 -14.27 22.84
N ARG A 379 6.84 -14.52 23.43
CA ARG A 379 8.12 -14.70 22.73
C ARG A 379 8.48 -13.51 21.82
N SER A 380 8.13 -12.27 22.16
CA SER A 380 8.42 -11.07 21.33
C SER A 380 7.91 -11.19 19.88
N GLY A 381 6.85 -11.98 19.65
CA GLY A 381 6.33 -12.27 18.31
C GLY A 381 7.16 -13.26 17.47
N HIS A 382 8.14 -14.00 18.00
CA HIS A 382 8.97 -14.94 17.24
C HIS A 382 8.23 -16.20 16.74
N ALA A 383 8.79 -16.86 15.72
CA ALA A 383 8.25 -18.06 15.08
C ALA A 383 7.94 -19.22 16.05
N ASP A 384 8.71 -19.41 17.13
CA ASP A 384 8.49 -20.47 18.11
C ASP A 384 7.26 -20.24 19.02
N GLY A 385 6.72 -19.02 19.05
CA GLY A 385 5.40 -18.70 19.62
C GLY A 385 4.28 -18.60 18.58
N SER A 386 4.57 -18.84 17.30
CA SER A 386 3.67 -18.56 16.18
C SER A 386 3.24 -19.83 15.44
N VAL A 387 2.11 -19.78 14.75
CA VAL A 387 1.62 -20.88 13.92
C VAL A 387 1.44 -20.38 12.49
N ALA A 388 2.48 -20.56 11.66
CA ALA A 388 2.56 -19.98 10.31
C ALA A 388 1.33 -20.28 9.41
N LEU A 389 0.71 -21.47 9.58
CA LEU A 389 -0.49 -21.85 8.84
C LEU A 389 -1.69 -20.93 9.12
N LYS A 390 -1.80 -20.35 10.34
CA LYS A 390 -2.86 -19.40 10.71
C LYS A 390 -2.78 -18.14 9.82
N THR A 391 -1.60 -17.54 9.72
CA THR A 391 -1.33 -16.37 8.86
C THR A 391 -1.52 -16.67 7.37
N VAL A 392 -1.03 -17.82 6.89
CA VAL A 392 -1.20 -18.21 5.48
C VAL A 392 -2.67 -18.48 5.14
N HIS A 393 -3.43 -19.09 6.05
CA HIS A 393 -4.87 -19.27 5.89
C HIS A 393 -5.59 -17.91 5.88
N GLY A 394 -5.28 -17.03 6.83
CA GLY A 394 -5.86 -15.70 6.98
C GLY A 394 -5.73 -14.82 5.74
N GLU A 395 -4.50 -14.65 5.25
CA GLU A 395 -4.21 -13.80 4.09
C GLU A 395 -4.84 -14.38 2.81
N LYS A 396 -4.90 -15.71 2.66
CA LYS A 396 -5.62 -16.38 1.56
C LYS A 396 -7.13 -16.22 1.68
N LEU A 397 -7.69 -16.25 2.89
CA LEU A 397 -9.10 -16.05 3.15
C LEU A 397 -9.52 -14.61 2.86
N ALA A 398 -8.73 -13.62 3.29
CA ALA A 398 -8.94 -12.22 2.95
C ALA A 398 -8.89 -11.99 1.43
N LEU A 399 -7.90 -12.58 0.74
CA LEU A 399 -7.82 -12.56 -0.72
C LEU A 399 -9.01 -13.24 -1.39
N LYS A 400 -9.56 -14.32 -0.83
CA LYS A 400 -10.74 -15.02 -1.38
C LYS A 400 -12.03 -14.21 -1.18
N LEU A 401 -12.21 -13.60 -0.01
CA LEU A 401 -13.40 -12.84 0.37
C LEU A 401 -13.37 -11.36 -0.07
N LYS A 402 -12.24 -10.86 -0.57
CA LYS A 402 -12.06 -9.47 -1.02
C LYS A 402 -12.31 -8.45 0.11
N VAL A 403 -11.86 -8.78 1.32
CA VAL A 403 -11.98 -7.89 2.49
C VAL A 403 -10.66 -7.16 2.78
N PRO A 404 -10.71 -5.90 3.24
CA PRO A 404 -9.53 -5.18 3.72
C PRO A 404 -8.75 -5.95 4.79
N VAL A 405 -7.41 -5.82 4.79
CA VAL A 405 -6.48 -6.45 5.73
C VAL A 405 -5.81 -5.36 6.57
N ILE A 406 -5.90 -5.46 7.90
CA ILE A 406 -5.20 -4.59 8.84
C ILE A 406 -4.17 -5.40 9.64
N LYS A 407 -2.95 -4.86 9.74
CA LYS A 407 -1.81 -5.49 10.43
C LYS A 407 -1.32 -4.59 11.56
N LEU A 408 -1.52 -5.00 12.81
CA LEU A 408 -0.94 -4.33 13.98
C LEU A 408 0.32 -5.10 14.38
N VAL A 409 1.48 -4.49 14.21
CA VAL A 409 2.79 -5.15 14.34
C VAL A 409 3.56 -4.63 15.55
N ASP A 410 3.98 -5.57 16.38
CA ASP A 410 4.76 -5.38 17.61
C ASP A 410 5.50 -6.70 17.88
N GLY A 411 6.72 -6.82 17.34
CA GLY A 411 7.53 -8.03 17.32
C GLY A 411 8.02 -8.40 15.92
N SER A 412 8.40 -9.67 15.76
CA SER A 412 8.86 -10.20 14.47
C SER A 412 7.76 -10.84 13.62
N SER A 413 6.48 -10.79 14.04
CA SER A 413 5.31 -11.35 13.33
C SER A 413 5.45 -12.82 12.87
N GLY A 414 5.97 -13.70 13.72
CA GLY A 414 6.32 -15.08 13.37
C GLY A 414 7.64 -15.19 12.59
N GLY A 415 8.48 -14.16 12.64
CA GLY A 415 9.83 -14.14 12.06
C GLY A 415 10.76 -15.11 12.78
N GLY A 416 11.85 -15.49 12.10
CA GLY A 416 12.74 -16.58 12.49
C GLY A 416 13.17 -16.59 13.96
N SER A 417 13.31 -17.78 14.53
CA SER A 417 13.78 -18.00 15.90
C SER A 417 14.93 -19.00 15.90
N VAL A 418 16.00 -18.69 16.64
CA VAL A 418 17.17 -19.59 16.74
C VAL A 418 16.80 -20.89 17.46
N SER A 419 15.81 -20.85 18.37
CA SER A 419 15.28 -22.04 19.07
C SER A 419 14.65 -23.07 18.12
N THR A 420 14.22 -22.65 16.92
CA THR A 420 13.71 -23.56 15.89
C THR A 420 14.78 -24.56 15.42
N ILE A 421 16.08 -24.19 15.46
CA ILE A 421 17.18 -25.10 15.10
C ILE A 421 17.26 -26.26 16.08
N LEU A 422 17.17 -25.98 17.39
CA LEU A 422 17.14 -27.00 18.44
C LEU A 422 15.88 -27.88 18.35
N THR A 423 14.74 -27.28 17.99
CA THR A 423 13.46 -27.99 17.86
C THR A 423 13.43 -28.91 16.64
N ASN A 424 14.03 -28.49 15.53
CA ASN A 424 14.03 -29.25 14.27
C ASN A 424 15.21 -30.23 14.17
N GLY A 425 16.32 -30.00 14.89
CA GLY A 425 17.58 -30.73 14.75
C GLY A 425 18.45 -30.27 13.57
N PHE A 426 18.03 -29.25 12.81
CA PHE A 426 18.76 -28.68 11.67
C PHE A 426 18.37 -27.21 11.41
N SER A 427 19.22 -26.47 10.70
CA SER A 427 18.91 -25.14 10.17
C SER A 427 18.25 -25.25 8.78
N TYR A 428 17.28 -24.38 8.49
CA TYR A 428 16.49 -24.40 7.27
C TYR A 428 16.73 -23.15 6.40
N VAL A 429 16.46 -23.26 5.10
CA VAL A 429 16.45 -22.11 4.18
C VAL A 429 15.12 -21.36 4.34
N PRO A 430 15.10 -20.05 4.67
CA PRO A 430 13.85 -19.34 4.93
C PRO A 430 12.93 -19.21 3.71
N HIS A 431 11.61 -19.26 3.94
CA HIS A 431 10.58 -19.10 2.91
C HIS A 431 9.56 -18.01 3.29
N VAL A 432 9.31 -17.04 2.41
CA VAL A 432 8.31 -15.97 2.62
C VAL A 432 7.02 -16.28 1.86
N THR A 433 6.40 -17.42 2.17
CA THR A 433 5.27 -17.99 1.40
C THR A 433 4.07 -17.05 1.26
N VAL A 434 3.83 -16.21 2.28
CA VAL A 434 2.70 -15.26 2.35
C VAL A 434 2.81 -14.10 1.36
N LEU A 435 4.02 -13.68 0.98
CA LEU A 435 4.23 -12.48 0.16
C LEU A 435 3.53 -12.58 -1.20
N SER A 436 3.55 -13.77 -1.82
CA SER A 436 2.82 -14.05 -3.08
C SER A 436 1.30 -13.81 -2.98
N THR A 437 0.73 -13.93 -1.79
CA THR A 437 -0.69 -13.67 -1.52
C THR A 437 -0.93 -12.19 -1.26
N VAL A 438 -0.04 -11.54 -0.50
CA VAL A 438 -0.09 -10.08 -0.25
C VAL A 438 0.07 -9.29 -1.55
N VAL A 439 1.04 -9.62 -2.42
CA VAL A 439 1.22 -8.99 -3.74
C VAL A 439 -0.07 -9.06 -4.58
N LYS A 440 -0.78 -10.19 -4.54
CA LYS A 440 -2.09 -10.34 -5.21
C LYS A 440 -3.16 -9.45 -4.58
N GLN A 441 -3.24 -9.35 -3.25
CA GLN A 441 -4.16 -8.42 -2.59
C GLN A 441 -3.86 -6.97 -2.98
N LEU A 442 -2.58 -6.58 -3.01
CA LEU A 442 -2.14 -5.23 -3.37
C LEU A 442 -2.57 -4.85 -4.79
N ASN A 443 -2.20 -5.66 -5.79
CA ASN A 443 -2.54 -5.36 -7.20
C ASN A 443 -4.04 -5.49 -7.49
N MET A 444 -4.79 -6.29 -6.73
CA MET A 444 -6.26 -6.30 -6.77
C MET A 444 -6.94 -5.08 -6.13
N GLY A 445 -6.19 -4.17 -5.50
CA GLY A 445 -6.75 -3.05 -4.75
C GLY A 445 -7.61 -3.50 -3.57
N ILE A 446 -7.26 -4.60 -2.90
CA ILE A 446 -7.81 -4.95 -1.58
C ILE A 446 -7.04 -4.11 -0.55
N PRO A 447 -7.69 -3.18 0.19
CA PRO A 447 -6.95 -2.32 1.12
C PRO A 447 -6.14 -3.15 2.12
N ASN A 448 -4.87 -2.84 2.24
CA ASN A 448 -3.95 -3.52 3.12
C ASN A 448 -3.21 -2.41 3.86
N LEU A 449 -3.37 -2.31 5.17
CA LEU A 449 -2.87 -1.20 5.99
C LEU A 449 -2.11 -1.76 7.19
N GLY A 450 -0.99 -1.12 7.53
CA GLY A 450 -0.14 -1.56 8.64
C GLY A 450 0.08 -0.46 9.68
N ALA A 451 0.09 -0.83 10.96
CA ALA A 451 0.54 0.02 12.05
C ALA A 451 1.73 -0.62 12.77
N VAL A 452 2.82 0.15 12.90
CA VAL A 452 3.92 -0.15 13.82
C VAL A 452 3.52 0.38 15.20
N VAL A 453 3.20 -0.54 16.11
CA VAL A 453 2.73 -0.27 17.49
C VAL A 453 3.70 -0.87 18.52
N GLY A 454 4.99 -0.80 18.20
CA GLY A 454 6.10 -1.37 18.97
C GLY A 454 7.28 -1.71 18.06
N PRO A 455 8.26 -2.50 18.52
CA PRO A 455 9.42 -2.89 17.71
C PRO A 455 9.06 -3.90 16.62
N ALA A 456 9.05 -3.49 15.35
CA ALA A 456 8.78 -4.32 14.18
C ALA A 456 10.09 -4.84 13.56
N ILE A 457 10.31 -6.16 13.57
CA ILE A 457 11.63 -6.75 13.28
C ILE A 457 11.56 -7.72 12.10
N GLY A 458 12.43 -7.54 11.10
CA GLY A 458 12.61 -8.48 9.99
C GLY A 458 11.31 -8.75 9.22
N LEU A 459 10.69 -9.92 9.42
CA LEU A 459 9.40 -10.23 8.82
C LEU A 459 8.29 -9.28 9.27
N GLY A 460 8.29 -8.84 10.53
CA GLY A 460 7.33 -7.84 11.04
C GLY A 460 7.45 -6.51 10.31
N ALA A 461 8.67 -6.00 10.13
CA ALA A 461 8.94 -4.82 9.32
C ALA A 461 8.45 -5.00 7.88
N ALA A 462 8.84 -6.10 7.22
CA ALA A 462 8.43 -6.41 5.85
C ALA A 462 6.91 -6.51 5.68
N ARG A 463 6.17 -7.00 6.67
CA ARG A 463 4.70 -7.08 6.65
C ARG A 463 4.01 -5.71 6.62
N VAL A 464 4.58 -4.70 7.29
CA VAL A 464 4.07 -3.32 7.30
C VAL A 464 4.47 -2.57 6.03
N VAL A 465 5.72 -2.71 5.57
CA VAL A 465 6.15 -2.07 4.30
C VAL A 465 5.41 -2.68 3.09
N SER A 466 5.02 -3.95 3.17
CA SER A 466 4.13 -4.62 2.20
C SER A 466 2.64 -4.25 2.41
N THR A 467 2.32 -2.95 2.44
CA THR A 467 0.96 -2.40 2.58
C THR A 467 0.75 -1.21 1.64
N HIS A 468 -0.51 -0.84 1.42
CA HIS A 468 -0.88 0.35 0.65
C HIS A 468 -0.67 1.65 1.45
N PHE A 469 -0.88 1.59 2.76
CA PHE A 469 -0.69 2.70 3.69
C PHE A 469 -0.16 2.17 5.03
N SER A 470 0.85 2.84 5.56
CA SER A 470 1.52 2.46 6.80
C SER A 470 1.63 3.64 7.78
N VAL A 471 1.45 3.37 9.07
CA VAL A 471 1.55 4.38 10.14
C VAL A 471 2.41 3.86 11.30
N MET A 472 3.20 4.73 11.95
CA MET A 472 3.99 4.39 13.13
C MET A 472 3.56 5.24 14.34
N ALA A 473 3.36 4.60 15.49
CA ALA A 473 3.15 5.27 16.76
C ALA A 473 4.44 5.96 17.22
N GLY A 474 4.41 7.27 17.42
CA GLY A 474 5.58 8.11 17.63
C GLY A 474 6.27 7.94 18.99
N ASP A 475 5.53 7.44 19.97
CA ASP A 475 5.93 7.21 21.36
C ASP A 475 6.60 5.84 21.58
N ILE A 476 6.14 4.79 20.90
CA ILE A 476 6.58 3.39 21.13
C ILE A 476 7.09 2.66 19.88
N GLY A 477 6.85 3.22 18.69
CA GLY A 477 7.14 2.58 17.42
C GLY A 477 8.63 2.55 17.08
N SER A 478 9.11 1.40 16.61
CA SER A 478 10.42 1.28 15.99
C SER A 478 10.41 0.16 14.96
N MET A 479 11.27 0.22 13.94
CA MET A 479 11.30 -0.78 12.88
C MET A 479 12.72 -0.99 12.36
N PHE A 480 13.14 -2.24 12.18
CA PHE A 480 14.49 -2.54 11.70
C PHE A 480 14.60 -3.94 11.07
N ASN A 481 15.56 -4.10 10.15
CA ASN A 481 15.85 -5.39 9.53
C ASN A 481 16.43 -6.39 10.54
N ALA A 482 17.29 -5.92 11.42
CA ALA A 482 17.88 -6.67 12.53
C ALA A 482 18.02 -5.75 13.76
N GLY A 483 17.92 -6.31 14.97
CA GLY A 483 17.95 -5.50 16.20
C GLY A 483 19.34 -4.95 16.53
N PRO A 484 19.46 -3.93 17.40
CA PRO A 484 20.72 -3.24 17.69
C PRO A 484 21.89 -4.17 18.03
N LYS A 485 21.66 -5.22 18.84
CA LYS A 485 22.72 -6.19 19.18
C LYS A 485 23.21 -7.04 18.00
N VAL A 486 22.41 -7.21 16.96
CA VAL A 486 22.82 -7.86 15.70
C VAL A 486 23.57 -6.86 14.80
N VAL A 487 23.14 -5.60 14.79
CA VAL A 487 23.82 -4.51 14.08
C VAL A 487 25.22 -4.31 14.67
N GLU A 488 25.33 -4.16 15.99
CA GLU A 488 26.57 -4.09 16.77
C GLU A 488 27.55 -5.20 16.37
N GLY A 489 27.12 -6.47 16.42
CA GLY A 489 27.97 -7.61 16.07
C GLY A 489 28.33 -7.76 14.58
N ALA A 490 27.61 -7.09 13.67
CA ALA A 490 27.80 -7.21 12.22
C ALA A 490 28.44 -5.98 11.54
N THR A 491 28.32 -4.80 12.16
CA THR A 491 28.76 -3.50 11.62
C THR A 491 29.74 -2.77 12.53
N PHE A 492 29.86 -3.21 13.79
CA PHE A 492 30.59 -2.52 14.86
C PHE A 492 29.99 -1.15 15.25
N GLU A 493 28.74 -0.88 14.87
CA GLU A 493 27.97 0.27 15.36
C GLU A 493 27.37 -0.04 16.75
N GLU A 494 28.07 0.36 17.80
CA GLU A 494 27.68 0.13 19.20
C GLU A 494 26.72 1.21 19.73
N GLY A 495 25.99 0.90 20.81
CA GLY A 495 25.25 1.89 21.61
C GLY A 495 23.94 2.42 21.02
N LEU A 496 23.55 1.99 19.81
CA LEU A 496 22.31 2.40 19.15
C LEU A 496 21.05 1.99 19.95
N SER A 497 20.17 2.94 20.26
CA SER A 497 18.83 2.65 20.78
C SER A 497 17.87 2.25 19.65
N PHE A 498 16.66 1.79 20.01
CA PHE A 498 15.60 1.55 19.03
C PHE A 498 15.17 2.82 18.29
N ALA A 499 15.27 3.99 18.94
CA ALA A 499 14.94 5.27 18.33
C ALA A 499 16.01 5.69 17.30
N ASP A 500 17.29 5.50 17.61
CA ASP A 500 18.41 5.85 16.73
C ASP A 500 18.46 4.96 15.49
N LEU A 501 18.33 3.64 15.68
CA LEU A 501 18.41 2.67 14.58
C LEU A 501 17.18 2.69 13.66
N GLY A 502 15.99 2.96 14.21
CA GLY A 502 14.75 2.69 13.51
C GLY A 502 13.50 3.35 14.08
N GLY A 503 13.64 4.48 14.76
CA GLY A 503 12.50 5.23 15.29
C GLY A 503 11.67 5.95 14.20
N PRO A 504 10.60 6.66 14.61
CA PRO A 504 9.71 7.38 13.70
C PRO A 504 10.45 8.42 12.85
N ASN A 505 11.42 9.12 13.45
CA ASN A 505 12.26 10.11 12.78
C ASN A 505 13.13 9.54 11.64
N VAL A 506 13.38 8.23 11.64
CA VAL A 506 14.07 7.53 10.54
C VAL A 506 13.05 7.15 9.46
N HIS A 507 12.04 6.36 9.81
CA HIS A 507 11.19 5.70 8.80
C HIS A 507 10.05 6.55 8.25
N CYS A 508 9.60 7.57 8.97
CA CYS A 508 8.60 8.51 8.46
C CYS A 508 9.23 9.61 7.59
N THR A 509 10.55 9.80 7.64
CA THR A 509 11.29 10.82 6.87
C THR A 509 11.96 10.26 5.61
N ASN A 510 12.19 8.94 5.56
CA ASN A 510 12.79 8.26 4.41
C ASN A 510 11.77 7.60 3.44
N GLY A 511 10.48 7.57 3.79
CA GLY A 511 9.40 7.01 2.97
C GLY A 511 9.13 5.51 3.16
N THR A 512 9.78 4.86 4.13
CA THR A 512 9.52 3.45 4.46
C THR A 512 8.19 3.28 5.21
N ILE A 513 7.81 4.27 6.03
CA ILE A 513 6.47 4.40 6.63
C ILE A 513 5.83 5.70 6.11
N ASP A 514 4.54 5.67 5.79
CA ASP A 514 3.84 6.81 5.21
C ASP A 514 3.62 7.92 6.24
N ASN A 515 2.99 7.60 7.37
CA ASN A 515 2.63 8.59 8.37
C ASN A 515 3.21 8.29 9.76
N MET A 516 3.54 9.35 10.48
CA MET A 516 3.71 9.31 11.93
C MET A 516 2.37 9.63 12.59
N ALA A 517 2.08 8.95 13.69
CA ALA A 517 1.00 9.25 14.61
C ALA A 517 1.61 9.56 15.99
N SER A 518 0.92 10.29 16.86
CA SER A 518 1.41 10.58 18.22
C SER A 518 1.49 9.33 19.11
N ASN A 519 0.56 8.38 18.94
CA ASN A 519 0.43 7.15 19.74
C ASN A 519 -0.40 6.07 19.01
N GLU A 520 -0.62 4.93 19.67
CA GLU A 520 -1.42 3.81 19.14
C GLU A 520 -2.86 4.18 18.75
N GLN A 521 -3.53 5.03 19.53
CA GLN A 521 -4.93 5.41 19.25
C GLN A 521 -5.01 6.23 17.95
N GLU A 522 -4.09 7.17 17.75
CA GLU A 522 -4.05 7.94 16.52
C GLU A 522 -3.69 7.06 15.30
N CYS A 523 -2.84 6.04 15.44
CA CYS A 523 -2.65 5.02 14.39
C CYS A 523 -3.99 4.40 13.96
N PHE A 524 -4.85 4.05 14.91
CA PHE A 524 -6.17 3.46 14.63
C PHE A 524 -7.10 4.47 13.96
N ASP A 525 -7.07 5.74 14.37
CA ASP A 525 -7.89 6.81 13.77
C ASP A 525 -7.44 7.18 12.35
N GLN A 526 -6.14 7.14 12.06
CA GLN A 526 -5.62 7.26 10.69
C GLN A 526 -6.05 6.04 9.82
N ILE A 527 -5.98 4.80 10.34
CA ILE A 527 -6.48 3.60 9.65
C ILE A 527 -7.98 3.71 9.32
N ARG A 528 -8.82 4.10 10.30
CA ARG A 528 -10.26 4.34 10.10
C ARG A 528 -10.51 5.39 9.03
N THR A 529 -9.72 6.45 9.05
CA THR A 529 -9.80 7.57 8.11
C THR A 529 -9.48 7.11 6.69
N VAL A 530 -8.31 6.51 6.46
CA VAL A 530 -7.87 6.03 5.14
C VAL A 530 -8.88 5.05 4.53
N LEU A 531 -9.31 4.05 5.29
CA LEU A 531 -10.34 3.11 4.84
C LEU A 531 -11.57 3.84 4.30
N GLY A 532 -12.01 4.91 4.98
CA GLY A 532 -13.14 5.76 4.61
C GLY A 532 -13.11 6.34 3.18
N TYR A 533 -11.97 6.33 2.47
CA TYR A 533 -11.87 6.76 1.06
C TYR A 533 -11.79 5.59 0.08
N LEU A 534 -11.58 4.35 0.55
CA LEU A 534 -11.26 3.20 -0.31
C LEU A 534 -12.46 2.25 -0.49
N PRO A 535 -12.58 1.59 -1.67
CA PRO A 535 -13.44 0.42 -1.83
C PRO A 535 -12.90 -0.76 -1.01
N ASP A 536 -13.71 -1.81 -0.82
CA ASP A 536 -13.23 -3.06 -0.20
C ASP A 536 -12.37 -3.88 -1.18
N CYS A 537 -12.62 -3.74 -2.49
CA CYS A 537 -11.71 -4.21 -3.54
C CYS A 537 -11.83 -3.39 -4.84
N GLY A 538 -10.75 -2.68 -5.19
CA GLY A 538 -10.66 -1.83 -6.40
C GLY A 538 -10.77 -2.59 -7.74
N MET A 539 -10.66 -3.92 -7.77
CA MET A 539 -10.95 -4.68 -8.99
C MET A 539 -12.45 -4.75 -9.33
N PHE A 540 -13.34 -4.51 -8.36
CA PHE A 540 -14.80 -4.71 -8.51
C PHE A 540 -15.67 -3.52 -8.08
N GLN A 541 -15.10 -2.55 -7.35
CA GLN A 541 -15.87 -1.49 -6.69
C GLN A 541 -15.26 -0.12 -6.94
N ALA A 542 -16.12 0.87 -7.18
CA ALA A 542 -15.76 2.28 -7.11
C ALA A 542 -15.52 2.70 -5.64
N PRO A 543 -14.72 3.75 -5.38
CA PRO A 543 -14.58 4.31 -4.04
C PRO A 543 -15.91 4.81 -3.46
N PRO A 544 -16.09 4.76 -2.12
CA PRO A 544 -17.35 5.12 -1.46
C PRO A 544 -17.64 6.62 -1.52
N VAL A 545 -18.67 6.98 -2.29
CA VAL A 545 -19.25 8.33 -2.35
C VAL A 545 -20.11 8.58 -1.10
N VAL A 546 -20.04 9.78 -0.55
CA VAL A 546 -20.85 10.21 0.61
C VAL A 546 -21.63 11.47 0.29
N GLU A 547 -22.62 11.81 1.11
CA GLU A 547 -23.30 13.10 1.05
C GLU A 547 -22.31 14.25 1.35
N CYS A 548 -22.33 15.30 0.53
CA CYS A 548 -21.49 16.48 0.73
C CYS A 548 -22.31 17.63 1.32
N LYS A 549 -21.84 18.18 2.44
CA LYS A 549 -22.43 19.35 3.10
C LYS A 549 -21.73 20.67 2.73
N ASP A 550 -20.58 20.59 2.06
CA ASP A 550 -19.84 21.75 1.54
C ASP A 550 -20.33 22.08 0.12
N GLY A 551 -20.70 23.33 -0.13
CA GLY A 551 -21.27 23.76 -1.40
C GLY A 551 -20.31 23.50 -2.57
N VAL A 552 -20.78 22.78 -3.59
CA VAL A 552 -20.03 22.56 -4.85
C VAL A 552 -19.70 23.90 -5.53
N ASN A 553 -20.59 24.88 -5.43
CA ASN A 553 -20.41 26.23 -5.96
C ASN A 553 -19.75 27.20 -4.97
N ARG A 554 -19.12 26.71 -3.88
CA ARG A 554 -18.37 27.57 -2.96
C ARG A 554 -17.17 28.16 -3.71
N GLU A 555 -17.13 29.49 -3.77
CA GLU A 555 -15.99 30.25 -4.26
C GLU A 555 -15.00 30.54 -3.12
N ASP A 556 -13.72 30.72 -3.43
CA ASP A 556 -12.75 31.33 -2.52
C ASP A 556 -11.98 32.46 -3.23
N VAL A 557 -12.43 33.70 -2.98
CA VAL A 557 -11.85 34.91 -3.59
C VAL A 557 -10.38 35.12 -3.18
N ALA A 558 -9.92 34.58 -2.05
CA ALA A 558 -8.54 34.74 -1.59
C ALA A 558 -7.52 34.06 -2.53
N LEU A 559 -7.94 33.00 -3.24
CA LEU A 559 -7.12 32.29 -4.23
C LEU A 559 -6.66 33.20 -5.40
N ARG A 560 -7.37 34.31 -5.69
CA ARG A 560 -6.92 35.30 -6.70
C ARG A 560 -5.59 35.98 -6.33
N SER A 561 -5.25 36.00 -5.05
CA SER A 561 -4.07 36.69 -4.49
C SER A 561 -3.04 35.77 -3.84
N ILE A 562 -3.30 34.45 -3.77
CA ILE A 562 -2.41 33.50 -3.10
C ILE A 562 -1.05 33.36 -3.81
N ILE A 563 -1.03 33.47 -5.15
CA ILE A 563 0.19 33.41 -5.94
C ILE A 563 0.84 34.79 -6.01
N PRO A 564 2.05 35.01 -5.47
CA PRO A 564 2.69 36.31 -5.48
C PRO A 564 3.19 36.68 -6.88
N ARG A 565 3.02 37.95 -7.28
CA ARG A 565 3.59 38.48 -8.54
C ARG A 565 5.13 38.52 -8.59
N ARG A 566 5.82 38.48 -7.45
CA ARG A 566 7.28 38.40 -7.40
C ARG A 566 7.71 36.97 -7.72
N LYS A 567 8.38 36.73 -8.87
CA LYS A 567 8.81 35.40 -9.39
C LYS A 567 9.30 34.46 -8.27
N ASN A 568 10.23 34.95 -7.44
CA ASN A 568 10.96 34.16 -6.43
C ASN A 568 10.24 34.03 -5.07
N ARG A 569 9.03 34.60 -4.91
CA ARG A 569 8.29 34.49 -3.65
C ARG A 569 7.43 33.23 -3.65
N MET A 570 7.60 32.45 -2.59
CA MET A 570 6.83 31.23 -2.32
C MET A 570 5.47 31.57 -1.70
N TYR A 571 4.56 30.60 -1.72
CA TYR A 571 3.24 30.61 -1.09
C TYR A 571 2.96 29.21 -0.50
N ASN A 572 2.06 29.14 0.47
CA ASN A 572 1.65 27.88 1.09
C ASN A 572 0.66 27.11 0.18
N PRO A 573 1.01 25.94 -0.38
CA PRO A 573 0.11 25.20 -1.28
C PRO A 573 -0.98 24.43 -0.54
N TYR A 574 -0.81 24.15 0.76
CA TYR A 574 -1.87 23.54 1.58
C TYR A 574 -3.13 24.40 1.62
N THR A 575 -2.98 25.73 1.60
CA THR A 575 -4.12 26.65 1.52
C THR A 575 -4.90 26.51 0.22
N ILE A 576 -4.26 26.17 -0.92
CA ILE A 576 -4.98 25.84 -2.16
C ILE A 576 -5.75 24.52 -2.00
N ILE A 577 -5.07 23.48 -1.48
CA ILE A 577 -5.67 22.16 -1.29
C ILE A 577 -6.90 22.25 -0.38
N GLU A 578 -6.74 22.79 0.83
CA GLU A 578 -7.80 22.92 1.84
C GLU A 578 -8.94 23.84 1.41
N SER A 579 -8.66 24.86 0.60
CA SER A 579 -9.69 25.71 0.00
C SER A 579 -10.53 24.95 -1.05
N VAL A 580 -9.88 24.19 -1.93
CA VAL A 580 -10.55 23.54 -3.07
C VAL A 580 -11.32 22.28 -2.65
N VAL A 581 -10.77 21.45 -1.76
CA VAL A 581 -11.41 20.20 -1.33
C VAL A 581 -12.61 20.42 -0.41
N ASP A 582 -13.44 19.38 -0.23
CA ASP A 582 -14.55 19.44 0.72
C ASP A 582 -14.02 19.67 2.14
N GLN A 583 -14.62 20.60 2.88
CA GLN A 583 -14.24 20.93 4.26
C GLN A 583 -14.09 19.68 5.15
N GLY A 584 -12.96 19.57 5.86
CA GLY A 584 -12.65 18.43 6.73
C GLY A 584 -12.30 17.11 6.00
N SER A 585 -12.29 17.10 4.66
CA SER A 585 -11.98 15.89 3.88
C SER A 585 -10.50 15.65 3.63
N TRP A 586 -9.62 16.63 3.88
CA TRP A 586 -8.17 16.48 3.65
C TRP A 586 -7.54 15.45 4.59
N PHE A 587 -6.73 14.56 4.03
CA PHE A 587 -5.90 13.60 4.76
C PHE A 587 -4.56 13.44 4.04
N GLU A 588 -3.50 14.02 4.60
CA GLU A 588 -2.15 13.94 4.02
C GLU A 588 -1.51 12.56 4.26
N ILE A 589 -0.80 12.08 3.24
CA ILE A 589 0.01 10.86 3.25
C ILE A 589 1.46 11.25 2.97
N GLY A 590 2.40 10.84 3.83
CA GLY A 590 3.83 11.08 3.60
C GLY A 590 4.35 12.45 4.03
N ARG A 591 3.71 13.15 4.98
CA ARG A 591 4.02 14.56 5.34
C ARG A 591 5.50 14.85 5.62
N LEU A 592 6.22 13.88 6.18
CA LEU A 592 7.60 14.05 6.65
C LEU A 592 8.67 13.65 5.63
N TRP A 593 8.30 13.02 4.51
CA TRP A 593 9.22 12.59 3.45
C TRP A 593 8.82 13.12 2.07
N GLY A 594 9.74 13.11 1.11
CA GLY A 594 9.49 13.56 -0.28
C GLY A 594 8.85 14.95 -0.35
N ARG A 595 9.28 15.88 0.53
CA ARG A 595 8.52 17.09 0.91
C ARG A 595 8.35 18.15 -0.19
N THR A 596 9.02 17.98 -1.33
CA THR A 596 8.80 18.68 -2.61
C THR A 596 7.46 18.33 -3.25
N GLY A 597 6.89 17.16 -2.93
CA GLY A 597 5.54 16.73 -3.27
C GLY A 597 4.64 16.62 -2.04
N ILE A 598 3.41 17.08 -2.16
CA ILE A 598 2.32 16.87 -1.20
C ILE A 598 1.39 15.83 -1.83
N THR A 599 1.02 14.81 -1.05
CA THR A 599 0.15 13.72 -1.49
C THR A 599 -0.88 13.41 -0.43
N GLY A 600 -2.09 13.02 -0.81
CA GLY A 600 -3.10 12.65 0.17
C GLY A 600 -4.45 12.33 -0.44
N LEU A 601 -5.42 12.10 0.43
CA LEU A 601 -6.79 11.77 0.09
C LEU A 601 -7.70 12.95 0.44
N ALA A 602 -8.67 13.21 -0.42
CA ALA A 602 -9.67 14.26 -0.21
C ALA A 602 -11.03 13.84 -0.78
N ARG A 603 -12.02 14.73 -0.68
CA ARG A 603 -13.30 14.60 -1.39
C ARG A 603 -13.60 15.85 -2.20
N MET A 604 -14.23 15.64 -3.36
CA MET A 604 -14.79 16.69 -4.22
C MET A 604 -16.27 16.40 -4.42
N GLY A 605 -17.14 17.20 -3.80
CA GLY A 605 -18.59 16.97 -3.85
C GLY A 605 -19.00 15.60 -3.29
N GLY A 606 -18.32 15.15 -2.23
CA GLY A 606 -18.56 13.88 -1.56
C GLY A 606 -17.83 12.68 -2.19
N ARG A 607 -17.08 12.87 -3.27
CA ARG A 607 -16.42 11.80 -4.05
C ARG A 607 -14.94 11.70 -3.69
N PRO A 608 -14.41 10.53 -3.29
CA PRO A 608 -12.98 10.37 -3.00
C PRO A 608 -12.10 10.74 -4.20
N VAL A 609 -11.03 11.49 -3.94
CA VAL A 609 -9.97 11.78 -4.92
C VAL A 609 -8.60 11.62 -4.29
N GLY A 610 -7.60 11.28 -5.11
CA GLY A 610 -6.21 11.47 -4.77
C GLY A 610 -5.81 12.92 -5.05
N ILE A 611 -5.04 13.54 -4.16
CA ILE A 611 -4.42 14.85 -4.38
C ILE A 611 -2.93 14.66 -4.61
N LEU A 612 -2.40 15.31 -5.65
CA LEU A 612 -0.98 15.57 -5.83
C LEU A 612 -0.75 17.09 -5.84
N SER A 613 0.35 17.58 -5.28
CA SER A 613 0.75 18.99 -5.44
C SER A 613 2.25 19.14 -5.37
N ASN A 614 2.81 20.08 -6.13
CA ASN A 614 4.17 20.56 -5.85
C ASN A 614 4.16 21.41 -4.57
N ASN A 615 5.23 21.34 -3.79
CA ASN A 615 5.42 22.17 -2.60
C ASN A 615 6.43 23.29 -2.87
N CYS A 616 5.98 24.48 -3.25
CA CYS A 616 6.91 25.55 -3.61
C CYS A 616 7.75 26.06 -2.41
N GLU A 617 7.36 25.76 -1.16
CA GLU A 617 8.12 26.11 0.05
C GLU A 617 9.33 25.17 0.31
N VAL A 618 9.43 24.05 -0.42
CA VAL A 618 10.54 23.09 -0.28
C VAL A 618 11.23 22.91 -1.63
N ASN A 619 12.51 23.27 -1.71
CA ASN A 619 13.31 23.25 -2.95
C ASN A 619 12.58 23.90 -4.15
N SER A 620 11.86 25.00 -3.90
CA SER A 620 11.04 25.69 -4.90
C SER A 620 10.00 24.80 -5.61
N GLY A 621 9.61 23.64 -5.07
CA GLY A 621 8.68 22.69 -5.71
C GLY A 621 9.29 21.87 -6.86
N ALA A 622 10.61 21.89 -7.02
CA ALA A 622 11.31 21.09 -8.03
C ALA A 622 11.13 19.58 -7.76
N LEU A 623 10.98 18.78 -8.81
CA LEU A 623 10.92 17.32 -8.67
C LEU A 623 12.31 16.78 -8.32
N ASP A 624 12.50 16.36 -7.08
CA ASP A 624 13.68 15.64 -6.60
C ASP A 624 13.41 14.12 -6.54
N ALA A 625 14.43 13.34 -6.17
CA ALA A 625 14.33 11.89 -6.11
C ALA A 625 13.25 11.37 -5.14
N LEU A 626 13.13 11.97 -3.95
CA LEU A 626 12.16 11.52 -2.93
C LEU A 626 10.73 11.99 -3.24
N GLY A 627 10.54 13.22 -3.72
CA GLY A 627 9.25 13.70 -4.19
C GLY A 627 8.74 12.89 -5.37
N SER A 628 9.63 12.53 -6.30
CA SER A 628 9.26 11.67 -7.44
C SER A 628 8.81 10.28 -7.00
N GLN A 629 9.50 9.66 -6.04
CA GLN A 629 9.09 8.38 -5.42
C GLN A 629 7.74 8.47 -4.69
N LYS A 630 7.50 9.57 -3.97
CA LYS A 630 6.24 9.83 -3.25
C LYS A 630 5.05 10.00 -4.21
N LEU A 631 5.21 10.82 -5.24
CA LEU A 631 4.19 10.99 -6.28
C LEU A 631 3.92 9.67 -7.02
N LEU A 632 4.97 8.89 -7.34
CA LEU A 632 4.85 7.58 -7.98
C LEU A 632 4.02 6.60 -7.13
N LYS A 633 4.35 6.48 -5.83
CA LYS A 633 3.60 5.63 -4.89
C LYS A 633 2.13 6.05 -4.82
N MET A 634 1.85 7.36 -4.77
CA MET A 634 0.48 7.88 -4.72
C MET A 634 -0.31 7.65 -6.03
N ILE A 635 0.33 7.78 -7.19
CA ILE A 635 -0.28 7.48 -8.50
C ILE A 635 -0.66 6.00 -8.58
N LYS A 636 0.26 5.09 -8.21
CA LYS A 636 -0.02 3.65 -8.13
C LYS A 636 -1.15 3.32 -7.13
N PHE A 637 -1.16 3.96 -5.95
CA PHE A 637 -2.22 3.84 -4.96
C PHE A 637 -3.59 4.22 -5.55
N CYS A 638 -3.67 5.39 -6.18
CA CYS A 638 -4.90 5.87 -6.80
C CYS A 638 -5.37 4.95 -7.93
N ASP A 639 -4.44 4.40 -8.72
CA ASP A 639 -4.76 3.50 -9.82
C ASP A 639 -5.36 2.17 -9.34
N VAL A 640 -4.77 1.51 -8.33
CA VAL A 640 -5.33 0.24 -7.81
C VAL A 640 -6.68 0.41 -7.10
N PHE A 641 -7.00 1.58 -6.54
CA PHE A 641 -8.29 1.86 -5.89
C PHE A 641 -9.32 2.60 -6.75
N ASN A 642 -8.99 2.98 -8.00
CA ASN A 642 -9.84 3.81 -8.88
C ASN A 642 -10.18 5.19 -8.29
N LEU A 643 -9.23 5.86 -7.63
CA LEU A 643 -9.39 7.22 -7.15
C LEU A 643 -9.00 8.20 -8.26
N PRO A 644 -9.91 9.01 -8.84
CA PRO A 644 -9.51 10.08 -9.76
C PRO A 644 -8.54 11.03 -9.06
N ILE A 645 -7.54 11.52 -9.79
CA ILE A 645 -6.47 12.36 -9.26
C ILE A 645 -6.75 13.82 -9.60
N VAL A 646 -6.72 14.70 -8.60
CA VAL A 646 -6.64 16.15 -8.80
C VAL A 646 -5.21 16.56 -8.47
N GLN A 647 -4.56 17.31 -9.36
CA GLN A 647 -3.20 17.80 -9.12
C GLN A 647 -3.06 19.31 -9.22
N PHE A 648 -2.34 19.91 -8.28
CA PHE A 648 -2.00 21.34 -8.25
C PHE A 648 -0.54 21.52 -8.67
N VAL A 649 -0.33 22.04 -9.87
CA VAL A 649 0.97 22.06 -10.54
C VAL A 649 1.64 23.44 -10.37
N ASP A 650 2.86 23.42 -9.84
CA ASP A 650 3.79 24.56 -9.73
C ASP A 650 5.25 24.05 -9.73
N VAL A 651 5.65 23.45 -10.86
CA VAL A 651 6.92 22.74 -11.02
C VAL A 651 7.93 23.59 -11.82
N PRO A 652 9.07 24.00 -11.23
CA PRO A 652 10.13 24.73 -11.92
C PRO A 652 11.03 23.86 -12.80
N GLY A 653 10.85 22.53 -12.76
CA GLY A 653 11.74 21.56 -13.39
C GLY A 653 12.09 20.42 -12.44
N TYR A 654 13.09 19.63 -12.81
CA TYR A 654 13.78 18.72 -11.88
C TYR A 654 14.68 19.51 -10.93
N ALA A 655 14.96 18.93 -9.76
CA ALA A 655 16.04 19.41 -8.91
C ALA A 655 17.39 19.25 -9.64
N ILE A 656 18.26 20.23 -9.52
CA ILE A 656 19.57 20.30 -10.19
C ILE A 656 20.72 20.36 -9.19
N GLY A 657 21.94 20.10 -9.67
CA GLY A 657 23.17 20.16 -8.89
C GLY A 657 23.61 18.83 -8.29
N THR A 658 24.78 18.80 -7.68
CA THR A 658 25.50 17.56 -7.31
C THR A 658 24.72 16.64 -6.35
N VAL A 659 23.88 17.20 -5.48
CA VAL A 659 23.00 16.44 -4.59
C VAL A 659 21.90 15.73 -5.41
N ALA A 660 21.26 16.43 -6.34
CA ALA A 660 20.21 15.87 -7.18
C ALA A 660 20.73 14.73 -8.08
N GLU A 661 21.94 14.88 -8.63
CA GLU A 661 22.60 13.85 -9.43
C GLU A 661 22.96 12.61 -8.58
N ARG A 662 23.57 12.80 -7.40
CA ARG A 662 23.89 11.70 -6.48
C ARG A 662 22.64 10.94 -5.99
N SER A 663 21.52 11.64 -5.85
CA SER A 663 20.22 11.04 -5.51
C SER A 663 19.50 10.40 -6.71
N ALA A 664 20.11 10.40 -7.91
CA ALA A 664 19.54 9.88 -9.16
C ALA A 664 18.19 10.51 -9.52
N THR A 665 18.07 11.84 -9.38
CA THR A 665 16.81 12.58 -9.63
C THR A 665 16.23 12.32 -11.01
N MET A 666 17.06 12.32 -12.07
CA MET A 666 16.60 12.02 -13.43
C MET A 666 15.98 10.62 -13.55
N LYS A 667 16.59 9.60 -12.92
CA LYS A 667 16.04 8.23 -12.91
C LYS A 667 14.65 8.21 -12.26
N TRP A 668 14.53 8.76 -11.05
CA TRP A 668 13.26 8.73 -10.33
C TRP A 668 12.18 9.61 -10.96
N GLY A 669 12.56 10.72 -11.61
CA GLY A 669 11.66 11.52 -12.44
C GLY A 669 11.12 10.75 -13.65
N VAL A 670 11.96 9.98 -14.32
CA VAL A 670 11.55 9.10 -15.43
C VAL A 670 10.70 7.93 -14.94
N GLU A 671 10.98 7.32 -13.78
CA GLU A 671 10.10 6.31 -13.17
C GLU A 671 8.72 6.88 -12.80
N LEU A 672 8.66 8.12 -12.30
CA LEU A 672 7.40 8.84 -12.10
C LEU A 672 6.67 9.05 -13.44
N GLY A 673 7.38 9.42 -14.50
CA GLY A 673 6.83 9.53 -15.86
C GLY A 673 6.24 8.22 -16.36
N LYS A 674 6.94 7.10 -16.20
CA LYS A 674 6.38 5.77 -16.52
C LYS A 674 5.09 5.49 -15.76
N ALA A 675 5.00 5.86 -14.47
CA ALA A 675 3.77 5.69 -13.69
C ALA A 675 2.62 6.60 -14.19
N TYR A 676 2.89 7.85 -14.56
CA TYR A 676 1.89 8.70 -15.21
C TYR A 676 1.34 8.03 -16.49
N TYR A 677 2.20 7.63 -17.42
CA TYR A 677 1.78 7.10 -18.72
C TYR A 677 1.27 5.64 -18.70
N SER A 678 1.58 4.84 -17.68
CA SER A 678 1.08 3.45 -17.56
C SER A 678 -0.17 3.30 -16.69
N THR A 679 -0.46 4.25 -15.81
CA THR A 679 -1.73 4.26 -15.06
C THR A 679 -2.86 4.73 -15.96
N THR A 680 -4.06 4.21 -15.70
CA THR A 680 -5.27 4.47 -16.49
C THR A 680 -6.31 5.29 -15.71
N THR A 681 -6.00 5.65 -14.46
CA THR A 681 -6.84 6.51 -13.63
C THR A 681 -6.92 7.94 -14.19
N PRO A 682 -8.12 8.56 -14.23
CA PRO A 682 -8.27 9.95 -14.68
C PRO A 682 -7.48 10.95 -13.82
N ILE A 683 -6.87 11.94 -14.47
CA ILE A 683 -6.10 13.01 -13.82
C ILE A 683 -6.63 14.36 -14.30
N PHE A 684 -6.92 15.26 -13.37
CA PHE A 684 -7.27 16.66 -13.63
C PHE A 684 -6.18 17.58 -13.12
N SER A 685 -5.66 18.45 -13.98
CA SER A 685 -4.53 19.33 -13.62
C SER A 685 -4.96 20.78 -13.45
N VAL A 686 -4.66 21.37 -12.29
CA VAL A 686 -4.79 22.79 -12.02
C VAL A 686 -3.40 23.40 -12.06
N ILE A 687 -3.06 24.06 -13.15
CA ILE A 687 -1.78 24.76 -13.32
C ILE A 687 -1.84 26.08 -12.55
N THR A 688 -1.27 26.09 -11.35
CA THR A 688 -1.37 27.24 -10.44
C THR A 688 -0.35 28.34 -10.76
N ARG A 689 0.87 27.96 -11.19
CA ARG A 689 1.90 28.92 -11.61
C ARG A 689 2.91 28.32 -12.59
N ARG A 690 3.95 27.61 -12.13
CA ARG A 690 5.09 27.18 -12.99
C ARG A 690 4.87 25.82 -13.64
N VAL A 691 5.28 25.71 -14.90
CA VAL A 691 5.42 24.43 -15.63
C VAL A 691 6.65 24.54 -16.53
N TYR A 692 7.75 23.89 -16.16
CA TYR A 692 8.98 23.93 -16.96
C TYR A 692 9.57 22.56 -17.30
N GLY A 693 10.04 22.47 -18.54
CA GLY A 693 10.82 21.35 -19.07
C GLY A 693 10.12 19.98 -18.97
N VAL A 694 10.94 18.93 -19.03
CA VAL A 694 10.48 17.52 -19.03
C VAL A 694 9.66 17.18 -17.78
N ALA A 695 10.01 17.74 -16.61
CA ALA A 695 9.25 17.56 -15.37
C ALA A 695 7.81 18.09 -15.47
N GLY A 696 7.62 19.27 -16.09
CA GLY A 696 6.30 19.84 -16.35
C GLY A 696 5.49 19.03 -17.34
N GLY A 697 6.08 18.67 -18.49
CA GLY A 697 5.41 17.87 -19.52
C GLY A 697 4.97 16.49 -19.03
N ILE A 698 5.83 15.80 -18.26
CA ILE A 698 5.49 14.49 -17.65
C ILE A 698 4.23 14.57 -16.78
N MET A 699 4.06 15.63 -15.99
CA MET A 699 2.90 15.77 -15.13
C MET A 699 1.61 16.06 -15.91
N LEU A 700 1.68 16.79 -17.04
CA LEU A 700 0.49 17.30 -17.73
C LEU A 700 0.03 16.46 -18.93
N ASP A 701 0.95 15.89 -19.70
CA ASP A 701 0.63 15.40 -21.05
C ASP A 701 0.16 13.93 -21.07
N SER A 702 0.05 13.29 -19.91
CA SER A 702 -0.14 11.84 -19.74
C SER A 702 -1.57 11.29 -19.98
N ARG A 703 -2.52 12.11 -20.44
CA ARG A 703 -3.93 11.72 -20.64
C ARG A 703 -4.50 12.32 -21.92
N GLU A 704 -5.29 11.56 -22.66
CA GLU A 704 -6.02 12.05 -23.83
C GLU A 704 -7.54 11.86 -23.65
N PRO A 705 -8.36 12.90 -23.93
CA PRO A 705 -7.97 14.30 -24.10
C PRO A 705 -7.36 14.88 -22.81
N TRP A 706 -6.55 15.94 -22.94
CA TRP A 706 -6.01 16.64 -21.77
C TRP A 706 -7.13 17.26 -20.93
N MET A 707 -7.15 16.96 -19.63
CA MET A 707 -8.12 17.53 -18.68
C MET A 707 -7.38 18.45 -17.71
N ARG A 708 -7.26 19.73 -18.07
CA ARG A 708 -6.53 20.71 -17.25
C ARG A 708 -7.09 22.13 -17.41
N ILE A 709 -6.78 22.96 -16.42
CA ILE A 709 -7.06 24.40 -16.39
C ILE A 709 -5.80 25.12 -15.90
N ALA A 710 -5.62 26.37 -16.31
CA ALA A 710 -4.59 27.24 -15.75
C ALA A 710 -5.18 28.42 -14.96
N TRP A 711 -4.38 28.93 -14.04
CA TRP A 711 -4.63 30.21 -13.38
C TRP A 711 -3.92 31.36 -14.13
N PRO A 712 -4.36 32.63 -13.97
CA PRO A 712 -3.74 33.78 -14.65
C PRO A 712 -2.28 34.06 -14.25
N SER A 713 -1.80 33.37 -13.21
CA SER A 713 -0.41 33.35 -12.74
C SER A 713 0.51 32.40 -13.52
N GLY A 714 0.02 31.77 -14.58
CA GLY A 714 0.77 30.86 -15.45
C GLY A 714 2.11 31.42 -15.93
N ASN A 715 3.18 30.63 -15.78
CA ASN A 715 4.52 30.96 -16.24
C ASN A 715 5.28 29.67 -16.63
N TRP A 716 5.45 29.44 -17.92
CA TRP A 716 5.81 28.12 -18.44
C TRP A 716 6.69 28.17 -19.70
N GLY A 717 7.37 27.07 -19.99
CA GLY A 717 8.18 26.90 -21.20
C GLY A 717 9.20 25.76 -21.07
N SER A 718 10.09 25.61 -22.06
CA SER A 718 11.15 24.59 -22.00
C SER A 718 12.17 24.87 -20.89
N LEU A 719 12.47 26.15 -20.64
CA LEU A 719 13.42 26.64 -19.64
C LEU A 719 12.91 27.96 -19.02
N PRO A 720 13.26 28.30 -17.77
CA PRO A 720 13.10 29.65 -17.24
C PRO A 720 13.88 30.70 -18.05
N LEU A 721 13.40 31.94 -18.10
CA LEU A 721 14.12 33.05 -18.76
C LEU A 721 15.42 33.41 -18.04
N ASP A 722 15.41 33.30 -16.71
CA ASP A 722 16.55 33.61 -15.84
C ASP A 722 17.70 32.63 -16.19
N GLY A 723 18.79 33.16 -16.77
CA GLY A 723 19.88 32.39 -17.40
C GLY A 723 19.58 31.89 -18.83
N GLY A 724 18.33 31.65 -19.19
CA GLY A 724 17.91 31.26 -20.54
C GLY A 724 18.28 32.29 -21.63
N ILE A 725 18.16 33.59 -21.33
CA ILE A 725 18.56 34.67 -22.24
C ILE A 725 20.08 34.66 -22.49
N GLU A 726 20.89 34.43 -21.45
CA GLU A 726 22.36 34.39 -21.56
C GLU A 726 22.84 33.26 -22.48
N VAL A 727 22.15 32.11 -22.43
CA VAL A 727 22.45 30.95 -23.27
C VAL A 727 21.95 31.17 -24.70
N GLY A 728 20.68 31.57 -24.88
CA GLY A 728 20.06 31.75 -26.20
C GLY A 728 20.68 32.89 -27.01
N HIS A 729 21.03 34.00 -26.35
CA HIS A 729 21.63 35.18 -26.98
C HIS A 729 23.14 35.29 -26.73
N ARG A 730 23.81 34.22 -26.30
CA ARG A 730 25.25 34.22 -25.94
C ARG A 730 26.14 34.89 -26.99
N HIS A 731 25.89 34.59 -28.26
CA HIS A 731 26.66 35.14 -29.38
C HIS A 731 26.40 36.64 -29.60
N GLU A 732 25.14 37.06 -29.55
CA GLU A 732 24.73 38.47 -29.67
C GLU A 732 25.30 39.31 -28.51
N LEU A 733 25.09 38.86 -27.27
CA LEU A 733 25.58 39.53 -26.06
C LEU A 733 27.11 39.60 -26.03
N LYS A 734 27.82 38.54 -26.47
CA LYS A 734 29.29 38.57 -26.61
C LYS A 734 29.74 39.62 -27.63
N GLN A 735 29.14 39.65 -28.82
CA GLN A 735 29.49 40.64 -29.84
C GLN A 735 29.22 42.08 -29.40
N ILE A 736 28.13 42.33 -28.65
CA ILE A 736 27.83 43.64 -28.08
C ILE A 736 28.86 44.01 -27.01
N GLY A 737 29.25 43.06 -26.15
CA GLY A 737 30.30 43.27 -25.15
C GLY A 737 31.65 43.63 -25.77
N GLU A 738 32.05 42.93 -26.84
CA GLU A 738 33.29 43.18 -27.58
C GLU A 738 33.30 44.52 -28.32
N LYS A 739 32.15 44.98 -28.83
CA LYS A 739 32.03 46.21 -29.65
C LYS A 739 31.65 47.47 -28.87
N GLN A 740 30.88 47.33 -27.79
CA GLN A 740 30.19 48.43 -27.11
C GLN A 740 30.35 48.41 -25.58
N GLY A 741 30.98 47.37 -25.02
CA GLY A 741 31.25 47.25 -23.59
C GLY A 741 30.06 46.75 -22.74
N PRO A 742 30.26 46.63 -21.41
CA PRO A 742 29.36 45.88 -20.53
C PRO A 742 27.99 46.53 -20.31
N GLU A 743 27.88 47.87 -20.30
CA GLU A 743 26.57 48.53 -20.13
C GLU A 743 25.67 48.33 -21.35
N ALA A 744 26.22 48.23 -22.57
CA ALA A 744 25.44 47.88 -23.75
C ALA A 744 24.90 46.44 -23.70
N VAL A 745 25.68 45.50 -23.17
CA VAL A 745 25.23 44.11 -22.93
C VAL A 745 24.08 44.08 -21.93
N LYS A 746 24.20 44.81 -20.83
CA LYS A 746 23.18 44.90 -19.78
C LYS A 746 21.89 45.58 -20.26
N GLN A 747 22.01 46.64 -21.06
CA GLN A 747 20.87 47.28 -21.70
C GLN A 747 20.16 46.31 -22.66
N ARG A 748 20.92 45.62 -23.53
CA ARG A 748 20.35 44.64 -24.46
C ARG A 748 19.71 43.45 -23.75
N TYR A 749 20.34 42.95 -22.69
CA TYR A 749 19.79 41.88 -21.85
C TYR A 749 18.43 42.28 -21.29
N LYS A 750 18.32 43.52 -20.77
CA LYS A 750 17.07 44.04 -20.23
C LYS A 750 15.98 44.17 -21.30
N GLU A 751 16.31 44.66 -22.49
CA GLU A 751 15.37 44.70 -23.63
C GLU A 751 14.83 43.32 -23.99
N LEU A 752 15.71 42.32 -24.04
CA LEU A 752 15.33 40.93 -24.27
C LEU A 752 14.45 40.41 -23.12
N GLU A 753 14.76 40.69 -21.86
CA GLU A 753 13.94 40.28 -20.72
C GLU A 753 12.54 40.92 -20.77
N ASP A 754 12.45 42.23 -20.97
CA ASP A 754 11.18 42.97 -21.10
C ASP A 754 10.35 42.47 -22.30
N GLU A 755 11.00 42.13 -23.43
CA GLU A 755 10.36 41.52 -24.58
C GLU A 755 9.82 40.12 -24.28
N TYR A 756 10.65 39.20 -23.79
CA TYR A 756 10.23 37.84 -23.48
C TYR A 756 9.13 37.81 -22.41
N LEU A 757 9.23 38.61 -21.34
CA LEU A 757 8.19 38.68 -20.30
C LEU A 757 6.83 39.16 -20.86
N ARG A 758 6.83 40.11 -21.80
CA ARG A 758 5.62 40.56 -22.51
C ARG A 758 5.04 39.48 -23.44
N LEU A 759 5.90 38.62 -24.02
CA LEU A 759 5.51 37.49 -24.85
C LEU A 759 5.02 36.28 -24.02
N MET A 760 5.48 36.12 -22.78
CA MET A 760 5.05 35.07 -21.84
C MET A 760 3.71 35.35 -21.13
N ASN A 761 2.92 36.32 -21.62
CA ASN A 761 1.54 36.51 -21.12
C ASN A 761 0.72 35.23 -21.38
N PRO A 762 0.16 34.55 -20.35
CA PRO A 762 -0.48 33.24 -20.51
C PRO A 762 -1.70 33.28 -21.44
N ILE A 763 -2.35 34.43 -21.63
CA ILE A 763 -3.44 34.60 -22.61
C ILE A 763 -2.97 34.26 -24.03
N ARG A 764 -1.69 34.55 -24.38
CA ARG A 764 -1.11 34.18 -25.67
C ARG A 764 -1.03 32.67 -25.86
N THR A 765 -0.88 31.89 -24.79
CA THR A 765 -0.88 30.42 -24.83
C THR A 765 -2.29 29.88 -25.05
N ALA A 766 -3.31 30.43 -24.37
CA ALA A 766 -4.71 30.08 -24.59
C ALA A 766 -5.19 30.44 -26.02
N GLN A 767 -4.72 31.56 -26.59
CA GLN A 767 -5.00 31.93 -27.99
C GLN A 767 -4.51 30.89 -29.02
N HIS A 768 -3.50 30.08 -28.67
CA HIS A 768 -3.00 28.98 -29.51
C HIS A 768 -3.56 27.62 -29.08
N PHE A 769 -4.56 27.59 -28.18
CA PHE A 769 -5.15 26.39 -27.60
C PHE A 769 -4.13 25.40 -26.98
N ASN A 770 -2.98 25.92 -26.52
CA ASN A 770 -1.96 25.14 -25.80
C ASN A 770 -2.20 25.14 -24.27
N VAL A 771 -3.40 25.58 -23.89
CA VAL A 771 -4.07 25.34 -22.60
C VAL A 771 -5.56 25.50 -22.87
N GLU A 772 -6.38 24.63 -22.28
CA GLU A 772 -7.78 24.41 -22.64
C GLU A 772 -8.68 25.51 -22.07
N GLU A 773 -8.34 26.05 -20.89
CA GLU A 773 -8.97 27.24 -20.31
C GLU A 773 -8.06 27.92 -19.26
N ILE A 774 -8.15 29.26 -19.16
CA ILE A 774 -7.58 30.06 -18.06
C ILE A 774 -8.72 30.59 -17.18
N VAL A 775 -8.86 30.03 -15.98
CA VAL A 775 -10.00 30.31 -15.08
C VAL A 775 -9.65 31.29 -13.97
N ASP A 776 -10.68 31.92 -13.38
CA ASP A 776 -10.55 32.63 -12.12
C ASP A 776 -10.22 31.63 -10.99
N PRO A 777 -9.10 31.80 -10.24
CA PRO A 777 -8.70 30.87 -9.19
C PRO A 777 -9.80 30.54 -8.17
N LYS A 778 -10.71 31.50 -7.89
CA LYS A 778 -11.82 31.31 -6.94
C LYS A 778 -12.81 30.20 -7.34
N ASP A 779 -12.92 29.93 -8.65
CA ASP A 779 -13.92 29.02 -9.23
C ASP A 779 -13.39 27.57 -9.33
N THR A 780 -12.11 27.34 -9.00
CA THR A 780 -11.42 26.04 -9.12
C THR A 780 -12.20 24.89 -8.49
N ARG A 781 -12.79 25.09 -7.30
CA ARG A 781 -13.61 24.08 -6.60
C ARG A 781 -14.79 23.60 -7.44
N ARG A 782 -15.57 24.53 -8.02
CA ARG A 782 -16.76 24.23 -8.83
C ARG A 782 -16.40 23.36 -10.03
N ILE A 783 -15.32 23.72 -10.72
CA ILE A 783 -14.84 23.03 -11.92
C ILE A 783 -14.40 21.60 -11.58
N VAL A 784 -13.52 21.45 -10.59
CA VAL A 784 -12.98 20.13 -10.20
C VAL A 784 -14.06 19.24 -9.59
N CYS A 785 -15.04 19.78 -8.86
CA CYS A 785 -16.20 19.02 -8.39
C CYS A 785 -17.11 18.54 -9.53
N HIS A 786 -17.24 19.32 -10.62
CA HIS A 786 -17.99 18.90 -11.80
C HIS A 786 -17.28 17.75 -12.50
N TRP A 787 -15.98 17.91 -12.78
CA TRP A 787 -15.14 16.85 -13.34
C TRP A 787 -15.16 15.57 -12.50
N ALA A 788 -15.01 15.67 -11.17
CA ALA A 788 -15.08 14.51 -10.29
C ALA A 788 -16.45 13.81 -10.33
N LYS A 789 -17.55 14.55 -10.57
CA LYS A 789 -18.87 13.94 -10.79
C LYS A 789 -18.93 13.15 -12.10
N GLU A 790 -18.34 13.66 -13.17
CA GLU A 790 -18.27 13.00 -14.48
C GLU A 790 -17.39 11.73 -14.43
N MET A 791 -16.22 11.81 -13.78
CA MET A 791 -15.30 10.66 -13.67
C MET A 791 -15.89 9.51 -12.85
N TYR A 792 -16.79 9.79 -11.91
CA TYR A 792 -17.57 8.76 -11.18
C TYR A 792 -18.83 8.30 -11.93
N GLY A 793 -19.10 8.82 -13.13
CA GLY A 793 -20.14 8.37 -14.05
C GLY A 793 -19.64 7.25 -14.97
N VAL A 794 -19.82 7.44 -16.28
CA VAL A 794 -19.51 6.44 -17.32
C VAL A 794 -18.06 5.96 -17.25
N VAL A 795 -17.10 6.87 -17.10
CA VAL A 795 -15.65 6.55 -17.03
C VAL A 795 -15.33 5.55 -15.92
N MET A 796 -15.97 5.65 -14.74
CA MET A 796 -15.80 4.68 -13.67
C MET A 796 -16.41 3.32 -14.01
N GLN A 797 -17.57 3.30 -14.67
CA GLN A 797 -18.26 2.07 -15.05
C GLN A 797 -17.45 1.29 -16.10
N GLU A 798 -16.93 1.98 -17.12
CA GLU A 798 -16.04 1.42 -18.14
C GLU A 798 -14.74 0.90 -17.50
N ARG A 799 -14.08 1.71 -16.65
CA ARG A 799 -12.88 1.29 -15.93
C ARG A 799 -13.10 0.03 -15.08
N LEU A 800 -14.22 -0.08 -14.38
CA LEU A 800 -14.51 -1.25 -13.56
C LEU A 800 -14.81 -2.49 -14.41
N ALA A 801 -15.53 -2.33 -15.53
CA ALA A 801 -15.74 -3.41 -16.49
C ALA A 801 -14.42 -3.89 -17.10
N ASP A 802 -13.51 -2.96 -17.45
CA ASP A 802 -12.20 -3.25 -18.00
C ASP A 802 -11.27 -3.96 -17.00
N ARG A 803 -11.33 -3.59 -15.71
CA ARG A 803 -10.59 -4.30 -14.65
C ARG A 803 -11.15 -5.68 -14.40
N ALA A 804 -12.47 -5.83 -14.34
CA ALA A 804 -13.12 -7.13 -14.15
C ALA A 804 -12.89 -8.07 -15.35
N GLY A 805 -12.83 -7.52 -16.57
CA GLY A 805 -12.54 -8.25 -17.81
C GLY A 805 -11.05 -8.45 -18.13
N GLY A 806 -10.13 -7.95 -17.30
CA GLY A 806 -8.69 -8.09 -17.52
C GLY A 806 -8.12 -7.27 -18.68
N ARG A 807 -8.79 -6.18 -19.09
CA ARG A 807 -8.21 -5.17 -20.00
C ARG A 807 -7.28 -4.21 -19.25
N ILE A 808 -7.67 -3.79 -18.05
CA ILE A 808 -6.83 -2.95 -17.17
C ILE A 808 -6.21 -3.81 -16.06
N HIS A 809 -4.88 -3.87 -16.04
CA HIS A 809 -4.07 -4.53 -15.02
C HIS A 809 -3.36 -3.48 -14.14
N ALA A 810 -4.08 -2.92 -13.17
CA ALA A 810 -3.48 -2.00 -12.19
C ALA A 810 -2.46 -2.74 -11.32
N VAL A 811 -1.28 -2.14 -11.11
CA VAL A 811 -0.17 -2.72 -10.32
C VAL A 811 0.33 -1.70 -9.30
N PHE A 812 0.28 -2.07 -8.02
CA PHE A 812 0.83 -1.27 -6.92
C PHE A 812 2.30 -1.62 -6.64
N THR A 813 2.66 -2.89 -6.77
CA THR A 813 4.00 -3.42 -6.47
C THR A 813 5.08 -2.99 -7.46
#